data_AF-A0A5Y2ZZE9-F1
#
_entry.id   AF-A0A5Y2ZZE9-F1
#
_cell.length_a   1.000
_cell.length_b   1.000
_cell.length_c   1.000
_cell.angle_alpha   90.00
_cell.angle_beta   90.00
_cell.angle_gamma   90.00
#
_symmetry.space_group_name_H-M   'P 1'
#
loop_
_entity.id
_entity.type
_entity.pdbx_description
1 polymer ?
#
loop_
_entity_poly.entity_id
_entity_poly.type
_entity_poly.pdbx_seq_one_letter_code
_entity_poly.pdbx_strand_id
1 'polypeptide(L)'
;MTPDKKDPRKKIKSNKKIPQLILASMLVCIAMGIVWIYYLIKDIDQQIESHMHTGIWEMPAKIYSRSWVFSRGESVNIEYLRSVLETSRYHLSSSLKKTGDYALSNSEILIYKRGFVYPNHVSTPKKIRVKFSGEVISSITEIEEGISISSIEIEPTFVSMLYSSDEENRIFQRLDSFPKSFIKMLVATEDRQYWSHYGINPIAIFRAFIQNILAGKTVQGGSTLTQQVVKNMFLTRERTYTRKIKEIVMSIIFDFKFSKRKILEIYLNEVYLGQDGSHGIYGFPLASTYYFGRPINELNISQQAMLIGMAKGASLYNPWTNPKSTRVRRNQVLQAAFNTKTITSDSYHQAIHSNISVLEKGTVFIQYPALINRLKKEIINNKSIDVSELSGSKIFSSFDPLAQKSAELAVTRTMMKISNRSSKKNLQAALIVIESKTGNIRAIVGDRDVKYNGFDRASDSKRQIGSLVKPFVYLTALQNPNLYRLNTWIEDKPVNIDLGNNKFWSPRNHNRKYSGQVMLVDALARSVNVATVNLGLAVGINSISDVIRSTGITHAKITKTPSMLLGTLDMSPLELAKGYQTIANLGRYTGSNSVEVIVNKRDKIIYQLKKTSNQTIPSQAAWLTLYAMQQSVQIGTSRRLGKEFQNLKLAGKTGTSSNNRDSWFVGIDGHNVVLAWAGLDNNQPSGLWGANGSLLITKAFFEINGASILSLSRPPDIHMNAVNTNGEYVCVKGTSSVKRYLPVWLTQGNVCDSEKQLYPVSVNKPYTPQSLDSLF
;
A
#
# COMPACT_ATOMS: atom_id res chain seq x y z
N MET A 1 29.45 63.99 99.72
CA MET A 1 30.41 63.12 100.45
C MET A 1 30.20 61.69 99.97
N THR A 2 31.26 61.00 99.54
CA THR A 2 31.30 59.54 99.31
C THR A 2 30.88 58.75 100.56
N PRO A 3 30.71 57.41 100.52
CA PRO A 3 30.20 56.47 99.51
C PRO A 3 29.17 55.48 100.14
N ASP A 4 28.63 54.50 99.41
CA ASP A 4 28.83 53.08 99.80
C ASP A 4 28.38 52.04 98.75
N LYS A 5 29.09 50.92 98.82
CA LYS A 5 29.11 49.73 97.97
C LYS A 5 27.82 48.90 98.00
N LYS A 6 27.61 48.12 96.94
CA LYS A 6 27.30 46.67 97.02
C LYS A 6 27.48 45.96 95.67
N ASP A 7 28.38 44.98 95.66
CA ASP A 7 28.40 43.82 94.73
C ASP A 7 27.30 42.83 95.18
N PRO A 8 26.66 42.04 94.29
CA PRO A 8 27.26 40.75 93.96
C PRO A 8 27.07 40.26 92.51
N ARG A 9 28.18 39.74 91.96
CA ARG A 9 28.32 38.70 90.93
C ARG A 9 27.13 37.71 90.82
N LYS A 10 26.57 37.57 89.60
CA LYS A 10 25.85 36.37 89.14
C LYS A 10 26.64 35.68 88.03
N LYS A 11 27.17 34.47 88.32
CA LYS A 11 27.73 33.54 87.33
C LYS A 11 26.64 33.08 86.36
N ILE A 12 26.72 33.47 85.08
CA ILE A 12 25.91 32.90 84.01
C ILE A 12 26.51 31.53 83.66
N LYS A 13 25.83 30.44 84.01
CA LYS A 13 26.15 29.10 83.50
C LYS A 13 25.84 29.09 82.00
N SER A 14 26.89 29.04 81.17
CA SER A 14 26.77 28.77 79.73
C SER A 14 26.08 27.42 79.51
N ASN A 15 24.87 27.48 78.95
CA ASN A 15 24.00 26.32 78.74
C ASN A 15 24.46 25.58 77.46
N LYS A 16 25.49 24.72 77.58
CA LYS A 16 26.08 23.92 76.48
C LYS A 16 25.08 22.99 75.75
N LYS A 17 23.83 22.87 76.22
CA LYS A 17 22.80 21.99 75.62
C LYS A 17 22.14 22.55 74.35
N ILE A 18 22.08 23.88 74.17
CA ILE A 18 21.45 24.51 73.00
C ILE A 18 22.21 24.22 71.68
N PRO A 19 23.54 24.38 71.60
CA PRO A 19 24.27 24.02 70.38
C PRO A 19 24.26 22.51 70.08
N GLN A 20 24.15 21.65 71.10
CA GLN A 20 24.03 20.20 70.92
C GLN A 20 22.67 19.79 70.34
N LEU A 21 21.58 20.46 70.74
CA LEU A 21 20.23 20.25 70.19
C LEU A 21 20.12 20.72 68.73
N ILE A 22 20.77 21.83 68.38
CA ILE A 22 20.82 22.33 66.99
C ILE A 22 21.67 21.40 66.11
N LEU A 23 22.79 20.89 66.63
CA LEU A 23 23.60 19.91 65.90
C LEU A 23 22.85 18.58 65.73
N ALA A 24 22.15 18.12 66.76
CA ALA A 24 21.33 16.91 66.70
C ALA A 24 20.16 17.05 65.72
N SER A 25 19.45 18.18 65.70
CA SER A 25 18.38 18.42 64.71
C SER A 25 18.91 18.51 63.29
N MET A 26 20.08 19.13 63.09
CA MET A 26 20.75 19.16 61.80
C MET A 26 21.15 17.76 61.32
N LEU A 27 21.69 16.92 62.21
CA LEU A 27 22.03 15.52 61.90
C LEU A 27 20.78 14.68 61.58
N VAL A 28 19.67 14.88 62.31
CA VAL A 28 18.38 14.21 62.01
C VAL A 28 17.84 14.66 60.66
N CYS A 29 17.90 15.96 60.34
CA CYS A 29 17.51 16.47 59.02
C CYS A 29 18.39 15.91 57.90
N ILE A 30 19.70 15.78 58.12
CA ILE A 30 20.62 15.14 57.16
C ILE A 30 20.27 13.66 56.99
N ALA A 31 20.03 12.92 58.08
CA ALA A 31 19.65 11.51 58.02
C ALA A 31 18.31 11.31 57.30
N MET A 32 17.30 12.12 57.60
CA MET A 32 16.01 12.11 56.87
C MET A 32 16.19 12.47 55.40
N GLY A 33 17.06 13.43 55.09
CA GLY A 33 17.41 13.79 53.72
C GLY A 33 18.08 12.65 52.95
N ILE A 34 19.02 11.93 53.58
CA ILE A 34 19.68 10.75 53.01
C ILE A 34 18.66 9.64 52.76
N VAL A 35 17.78 9.36 53.72
CA VAL A 35 16.71 8.36 53.59
C VAL A 35 15.77 8.74 52.44
N TRP A 36 15.37 10.01 52.36
CA TRP A 36 14.52 10.50 51.27
C TRP A 36 15.20 10.38 49.90
N ILE A 37 16.48 10.75 49.79
CA ILE A 37 17.29 10.57 48.57
C ILE A 37 17.38 9.08 48.20
N TYR A 38 17.60 8.20 49.17
CA TYR A 38 17.64 6.76 48.93
C TYR A 38 16.32 6.23 48.36
N TYR A 39 15.18 6.61 48.95
CA TYR A 39 13.86 6.23 48.42
C TYR A 39 13.60 6.84 47.03
N LEU A 40 14.01 8.09 46.79
CA LEU A 40 13.90 8.74 45.48
C LEU A 40 14.73 7.99 44.42
N ILE A 41 15.97 7.61 44.75
CA ILE A 41 16.84 6.82 43.86
C ILE A 41 16.17 5.48 43.57
N LYS A 42 15.69 4.77 44.59
CA LYS A 42 15.03 3.47 44.44
C LYS A 42 13.77 3.55 43.57
N ASP A 43 12.93 4.56 43.78
CA ASP A 43 11.73 4.79 42.99
C ASP A 43 12.07 5.08 41.51
N ILE A 44 13.04 5.98 41.28
CA ILE A 44 13.57 6.25 39.93
C ILE A 44 14.10 4.98 39.28
N ASP A 45 14.85 4.18 40.05
CA ASP A 45 15.50 2.98 39.55
C ASP A 45 14.47 1.94 39.10
N GLN A 46 13.41 1.75 39.89
CA GLN A 46 12.27 0.89 39.56
C GLN A 46 11.49 1.41 38.35
N GLN A 47 11.31 2.72 38.21
CA GLN A 47 10.67 3.32 37.03
C GLN A 47 11.50 3.08 35.76
N ILE A 48 12.82 3.24 35.84
CA ILE A 48 13.72 2.96 34.73
C ILE A 48 13.67 1.47 34.37
N GLU A 49 13.77 0.57 35.35
CA GLU A 49 13.76 -0.88 35.08
C GLU A 49 12.44 -1.36 34.49
N SER A 50 11.31 -0.99 35.11
CA SER A 50 9.99 -1.40 34.64
C SER A 50 9.75 -0.99 33.19
N HIS A 51 10.06 0.26 32.83
CA HIS A 51 9.91 0.78 31.48
C HIS A 51 10.86 0.09 30.47
N MET A 52 12.08 -0.24 30.89
CA MET A 52 13.06 -0.88 30.02
C MET A 52 12.78 -2.38 29.81
N HIS A 53 12.14 -3.06 30.76
CA HIS A 53 11.79 -4.49 30.67
C HIS A 53 10.57 -4.79 29.81
N THR A 54 9.55 -3.93 29.81
CA THR A 54 8.32 -4.12 28.99
C THR A 54 8.53 -3.80 27.50
N GLY A 55 9.73 -3.36 27.13
CA GLY A 55 10.06 -2.83 25.81
C GLY A 55 9.91 -1.31 25.81
N ILE A 56 10.98 -0.61 25.39
CA ILE A 56 11.11 0.85 25.45
C ILE A 56 9.96 1.56 24.70
N TRP A 57 9.49 0.94 23.62
CA TRP A 57 8.49 1.51 22.75
C TRP A 57 7.60 0.45 22.14
N GLU A 58 6.32 0.77 21.96
CA GLU A 58 5.53 0.15 20.92
C GLU A 58 6.00 0.69 19.56
N MET A 59 6.37 -0.20 18.65
CA MET A 59 6.85 0.18 17.32
C MET A 59 5.76 -0.09 16.29
N PRO A 60 5.46 0.86 15.39
CA PRO A 60 4.52 0.60 14.32
C PRO A 60 5.05 -0.48 13.36
N ALA A 61 4.14 -1.23 12.74
CA ALA A 61 4.51 -2.17 11.70
C ALA A 61 4.80 -1.43 10.39
N LYS A 62 5.95 -1.72 9.76
CA LYS A 62 6.36 -1.09 8.49
C LYS A 62 5.73 -1.84 7.32
N ILE A 63 5.05 -1.14 6.43
CA ILE A 63 4.49 -1.73 5.20
C ILE A 63 5.44 -1.45 4.04
N TYR A 64 5.81 -2.51 3.33
CA TYR A 64 6.60 -2.50 2.11
C TYR A 64 5.74 -2.92 0.91
N SER A 65 6.01 -2.35 -0.25
CA SER A 65 5.42 -2.77 -1.52
C SER A 65 5.91 -4.17 -1.95
N ARG A 66 5.49 -4.62 -3.13
CA ARG A 66 6.16 -5.73 -3.80
C ARG A 66 7.61 -5.35 -4.15
N SER A 67 8.43 -6.36 -4.37
CA SER A 67 9.74 -6.24 -5.04
C SER A 67 9.57 -6.38 -6.55
N TRP A 68 10.50 -5.81 -7.32
CA TRP A 68 10.51 -5.93 -8.79
C TRP A 68 11.68 -6.79 -9.22
N VAL A 69 11.40 -7.90 -9.89
CA VAL A 69 12.41 -8.77 -10.47
C VAL A 69 12.44 -8.52 -11.97
N PHE A 70 13.62 -8.22 -12.50
CA PHE A 70 13.87 -8.05 -13.92
C PHE A 70 14.84 -9.12 -14.39
N SER A 71 14.49 -9.83 -15.46
CA SER A 71 15.28 -10.95 -15.97
C SER A 71 15.89 -10.64 -17.34
N ARG A 72 17.04 -11.23 -17.63
CA ARG A 72 17.63 -11.19 -18.98
C ARG A 72 16.64 -11.82 -19.98
N GLY A 73 16.41 -11.14 -21.10
CA GLY A 73 15.46 -11.53 -22.14
C GLY A 73 14.01 -11.08 -21.89
N GLU A 74 13.74 -10.43 -20.76
CA GLU A 74 12.41 -9.89 -20.47
C GLU A 74 12.10 -8.67 -21.35
N SER A 75 10.87 -8.62 -21.88
CA SER A 75 10.37 -7.52 -22.70
C SER A 75 9.94 -6.35 -21.81
N VAL A 76 10.89 -5.51 -21.43
CA VAL A 76 10.71 -4.33 -20.58
C VAL A 76 11.46 -3.13 -21.19
N ASN A 77 10.77 -2.00 -21.28
CA ASN A 77 11.35 -0.73 -21.71
C ASN A 77 12.21 -0.12 -20.59
N ILE A 78 13.32 0.51 -20.96
CA ILE A 78 14.24 1.25 -20.07
C ILE A 78 13.52 2.27 -19.17
N GLU A 79 12.49 2.96 -19.70
CA GLU A 79 11.69 3.93 -18.95
C GLU A 79 10.83 3.29 -17.85
N TYR A 80 10.46 2.01 -18.00
CA TYR A 80 9.75 1.29 -16.95
C TYR A 80 10.70 0.96 -15.78
N LEU A 81 11.91 0.47 -16.06
CA LEU A 81 12.91 0.25 -15.01
C LEU A 81 13.29 1.58 -14.32
N ARG A 82 13.44 2.66 -15.08
CA ARG A 82 13.63 4.01 -14.53
C ARG A 82 12.50 4.40 -13.58
N SER A 83 11.24 4.20 -13.99
CA SER A 83 10.06 4.50 -13.16
C SER A 83 10.03 3.68 -11.87
N VAL A 84 10.45 2.41 -11.93
CA VAL A 84 10.60 1.54 -10.75
C VAL A 84 11.69 2.05 -9.82
N LEU A 85 12.83 2.46 -10.36
CA LEU A 85 13.94 3.04 -9.58
C LEU A 85 13.51 4.34 -8.90
N GLU A 86 12.89 5.27 -9.63
CA GLU A 86 12.37 6.53 -9.07
C GLU A 86 11.31 6.28 -7.99
N THR A 87 10.43 5.31 -8.19
CA THR A 87 9.42 4.88 -7.22
C THR A 87 10.05 4.24 -5.98
N SER A 88 11.15 3.51 -6.17
CA SER A 88 12.01 2.95 -5.11
C SER A 88 12.98 4.00 -4.55
N ARG A 89 12.75 5.28 -4.86
CA ARG A 89 13.49 6.46 -4.38
C ARG A 89 14.98 6.39 -4.69
N TYR A 90 15.33 5.83 -5.84
CA TYR A 90 16.67 5.99 -6.41
C TYR A 90 16.81 7.38 -7.04
N HIS A 91 18.03 7.90 -7.07
CA HIS A 91 18.35 9.22 -7.58
C HIS A 91 19.19 9.16 -8.83
N LEU A 92 18.75 9.91 -9.85
CA LEU A 92 19.54 10.11 -11.05
C LEU A 92 20.81 10.88 -10.69
N SER A 93 21.97 10.31 -11.01
CA SER A 93 23.28 10.88 -10.76
C SER A 93 24.20 10.63 -11.95
N SER A 94 25.09 11.58 -12.24
CA SER A 94 26.15 11.40 -13.24
C SER A 94 27.23 10.39 -12.79
N SER A 95 27.28 10.05 -11.51
CA SER A 95 28.22 9.07 -10.95
C SER A 95 27.60 8.27 -9.80
N LEU A 96 27.87 6.96 -9.77
CA LEU A 96 27.38 6.05 -8.73
C LEU A 96 28.18 6.17 -7.43
N LYS A 97 27.96 7.26 -6.68
CA LYS A 97 28.73 7.56 -5.46
C LYS A 97 28.18 6.83 -4.23
N LYS A 98 26.86 6.66 -4.14
CA LYS A 98 26.19 6.07 -2.98
C LYS A 98 25.12 5.06 -3.40
N THR A 99 24.78 4.15 -2.49
CA THR A 99 23.63 3.27 -2.66
C THR A 99 22.36 4.08 -2.86
N GLY A 100 21.48 3.64 -3.76
CA GLY A 100 20.32 4.41 -4.17
C GLY A 100 20.59 5.40 -5.30
N ASP A 101 21.81 5.48 -5.85
CA ASP A 101 22.07 6.22 -7.08
C ASP A 101 21.83 5.35 -8.32
N TYR A 102 21.38 5.96 -9.41
CA TYR A 102 21.41 5.36 -10.74
C TYR A 102 21.89 6.37 -11.79
N ALA A 103 22.50 5.88 -12.87
CA ALA A 103 22.88 6.66 -14.04
C ALA A 103 22.21 6.05 -15.27
N LEU A 104 21.74 6.91 -16.17
CA LEU A 104 20.99 6.52 -17.37
C LEU A 104 21.73 6.98 -18.62
N SER A 105 21.78 6.11 -19.63
CA SER A 105 22.12 6.45 -21.00
C SER A 105 21.04 5.91 -21.97
N ASN A 106 21.23 6.04 -23.28
CA ASN A 106 20.23 5.64 -24.27
C ASN A 106 19.87 4.14 -24.26
N SER A 107 20.79 3.27 -23.85
CA SER A 107 20.60 1.81 -23.89
C SER A 107 21.12 1.08 -22.65
N GLU A 108 21.49 1.81 -21.60
CA GLU A 108 21.90 1.20 -20.33
C GLU A 108 21.48 2.02 -19.11
N ILE A 109 21.25 1.31 -18.01
CA ILE A 109 21.09 1.86 -16.66
C ILE A 109 22.19 1.26 -15.77
N LEU A 110 22.98 2.12 -15.14
CA LEU A 110 23.88 1.76 -14.06
C LEU A 110 23.17 2.02 -12.73
N ILE A 111 23.18 1.06 -11.81
CA ILE A 111 22.43 1.12 -10.55
C ILE A 111 23.39 0.80 -9.42
N TYR A 112 23.52 1.68 -8.43
CA TYR A 112 24.16 1.32 -7.17
C TYR A 112 23.09 0.82 -6.21
N LYS A 113 22.80 -0.48 -6.29
CA LYS A 113 21.73 -1.14 -5.55
C LYS A 113 21.95 -1.08 -4.04
N ARG A 114 20.87 -0.86 -3.28
CA ARG A 114 20.88 -0.92 -1.82
C ARG A 114 21.04 -2.36 -1.31
N GLY A 115 21.68 -2.48 -0.15
CA GLY A 115 21.58 -3.68 0.66
C GLY A 115 20.19 -3.75 1.31
N PHE A 116 19.59 -4.93 1.35
CA PHE A 116 18.25 -5.13 1.90
C PHE A 116 18.11 -6.53 2.51
N VAL A 117 17.41 -6.62 3.64
CA VAL A 117 17.09 -7.89 4.32
C VAL A 117 15.69 -8.30 3.87
N TYR A 118 15.62 -9.19 2.88
CA TYR A 118 14.37 -9.80 2.42
C TYR A 118 13.94 -10.89 3.41
N PRO A 119 12.68 -11.33 3.39
CA PRO A 119 12.22 -12.40 4.27
C PRO A 119 13.03 -13.69 4.18
N ASN A 120 13.52 -14.04 2.98
CA ASN A 120 14.16 -15.32 2.71
C ASN A 120 15.67 -15.21 2.44
N HIS A 121 16.20 -14.01 2.23
CA HIS A 121 17.62 -13.81 1.89
C HIS A 121 18.08 -12.39 2.20
N VAL A 122 19.40 -12.17 2.24
CA VAL A 122 20.00 -10.84 2.41
C VAL A 122 20.71 -10.45 1.13
N SER A 123 20.39 -9.27 0.60
CA SER A 123 21.15 -8.65 -0.50
C SER A 123 22.15 -7.68 0.07
N THR A 124 23.41 -7.80 -0.35
CA THR A 124 24.44 -6.79 -0.11
C THR A 124 24.31 -5.63 -1.13
N PRO A 125 24.86 -4.44 -0.81
CA PRO A 125 25.00 -3.36 -1.78
C PRO A 125 25.92 -3.75 -2.93
N LYS A 126 25.55 -3.39 -4.16
CA LYS A 126 26.37 -3.68 -5.35
C LYS A 126 26.03 -2.80 -6.53
N LYS A 127 27.00 -2.61 -7.43
CA LYS A 127 26.82 -1.85 -8.67
C LYS A 127 26.44 -2.80 -9.80
N ILE A 128 25.27 -2.58 -10.40
CA ILE A 128 24.73 -3.37 -11.49
C ILE A 128 24.63 -2.53 -12.77
N ARG A 129 24.99 -3.11 -13.90
CA ARG A 129 24.72 -2.57 -15.24
C ARG A 129 23.60 -3.39 -15.88
N VAL A 130 22.53 -2.72 -16.32
CA VAL A 130 21.45 -3.31 -17.12
C VAL A 130 21.52 -2.70 -18.51
N LYS A 131 21.70 -3.55 -19.53
CA LYS A 131 21.68 -3.11 -20.94
C LYS A 131 20.39 -3.53 -21.62
N PHE A 132 19.95 -2.70 -22.56
CA PHE A 132 18.73 -2.88 -23.34
C PHE A 132 19.07 -2.99 -24.82
N SER A 133 18.32 -3.84 -25.53
CA SER A 133 18.29 -3.92 -26.99
C SER A 133 16.85 -3.70 -27.44
N GLY A 134 16.49 -2.44 -27.74
CA GLY A 134 15.10 -2.06 -27.91
C GLY A 134 14.33 -2.15 -26.59
N GLU A 135 13.21 -2.87 -26.59
CA GLU A 135 12.37 -3.09 -25.39
C GLU A 135 12.69 -4.39 -24.65
N VAL A 136 13.91 -4.91 -24.80
CA VAL A 136 14.33 -6.17 -24.18
C VAL A 136 15.61 -5.97 -23.38
N ILE A 137 15.66 -6.54 -22.16
CA ILE A 137 16.86 -6.56 -21.33
C ILE A 137 17.88 -7.54 -21.95
N SER A 138 18.95 -7.03 -22.54
CA SER A 138 19.95 -7.84 -23.24
C SER A 138 20.99 -8.45 -22.30
N SER A 139 21.42 -7.72 -21.26
CA SER A 139 22.36 -8.22 -20.25
C SER A 139 22.20 -7.53 -18.91
N ILE A 140 22.46 -8.28 -17.83
CA ILE A 140 22.56 -7.75 -16.47
C ILE A 140 23.93 -8.19 -15.94
N THR A 141 24.76 -7.24 -15.50
CA THR A 141 26.14 -7.50 -15.08
C THR A 141 26.45 -6.81 -13.76
N GLU A 142 27.05 -7.54 -12.83
CA GLU A 142 27.64 -6.99 -11.61
C GLU A 142 29.00 -6.37 -11.94
N ILE A 143 29.15 -5.07 -11.71
CA ILE A 143 30.26 -4.27 -12.26
C ILE A 143 31.60 -4.60 -11.59
N GLU A 144 31.59 -4.88 -10.28
CA GLU A 144 32.82 -5.04 -9.50
C GLU A 144 33.50 -6.38 -9.78
N GLU A 145 32.73 -7.46 -9.91
CA GLU A 145 33.25 -8.80 -10.21
C GLU A 145 33.19 -9.15 -11.71
N GLY A 146 32.52 -8.33 -12.54
CA GLY A 146 32.34 -8.57 -13.97
C GLY A 146 31.39 -9.73 -14.30
N ILE A 147 30.62 -10.21 -13.32
CA ILE A 147 29.77 -11.40 -13.45
C ILE A 147 28.45 -11.06 -14.13
N SER A 148 28.07 -11.84 -15.15
CA SER A 148 26.73 -11.78 -15.73
C SER A 148 25.72 -12.53 -14.86
N ILE A 149 24.62 -11.87 -14.51
CA ILE A 149 23.56 -12.44 -13.67
C ILE A 149 22.26 -12.60 -14.47
N SER A 150 21.43 -13.57 -14.09
CA SER A 150 20.18 -13.87 -14.79
C SER A 150 19.10 -12.82 -14.54
N SER A 151 19.10 -12.21 -13.36
CA SER A 151 18.06 -11.29 -12.91
C SER A 151 18.57 -10.31 -11.86
N ILE A 152 17.91 -9.16 -11.75
CA ILE A 152 18.07 -8.19 -10.67
C ILE A 152 16.73 -8.04 -9.94
N GLU A 153 16.76 -8.06 -8.61
CA GLU A 153 15.60 -7.75 -7.77
C GLU A 153 15.76 -6.37 -7.12
N ILE A 154 14.95 -5.39 -7.51
CA ILE A 154 14.87 -4.09 -6.85
C ILE A 154 14.09 -4.24 -5.54
N GLU A 155 14.67 -3.72 -4.46
CA GLU A 155 14.10 -3.81 -3.12
C GLU A 155 12.70 -3.17 -3.04
N PRO A 156 11.82 -3.66 -2.15
CA PRO A 156 10.49 -3.09 -2.05
C PRO A 156 10.53 -1.70 -1.40
N THR A 157 9.66 -0.81 -1.84
CA THR A 157 9.57 0.55 -1.32
C THR A 157 8.82 0.55 0.02
N PHE A 158 9.31 1.33 0.98
CA PHE A 158 8.55 1.65 2.18
C PHE A 158 7.32 2.50 1.82
N VAL A 159 6.13 1.94 2.05
CA VAL A 159 4.84 2.54 1.66
C VAL A 159 4.29 3.40 2.80
N SER A 160 4.11 2.79 3.97
CA SER A 160 3.47 3.42 5.12
C SER A 160 3.72 2.60 6.40
N MET A 161 3.08 3.01 7.49
CA MET A 161 3.10 2.31 8.77
C MET A 161 1.68 1.95 9.18
N LEU A 162 1.50 0.78 9.80
CA LEU A 162 0.34 0.54 10.64
C LEU A 162 0.63 1.15 12.00
N TYR A 163 -0.03 2.27 12.27
CA TYR A 163 0.15 3.06 13.49
C TYR A 163 -0.11 2.22 14.75
N SER A 164 0.73 2.43 15.75
CA SER A 164 0.52 2.00 17.13
C SER A 164 -0.61 2.80 17.77
N SER A 165 -1.13 2.34 18.92
CA SER A 165 -2.20 3.05 19.64
C SER A 165 -1.80 4.42 20.15
N ASP A 166 -0.50 4.66 20.34
CA ASP A 166 0.01 5.79 21.13
C ASP A 166 0.23 7.09 20.33
N GLU A 167 -0.21 7.16 19.07
CA GLU A 167 0.01 8.31 18.15
C GLU A 167 1.49 8.72 17.96
N GLU A 168 2.44 7.99 18.53
CA GLU A 168 3.88 8.22 18.40
C GLU A 168 4.52 7.25 17.40
N ASN A 169 4.99 7.80 16.28
CA ASN A 169 5.61 7.00 15.23
C ASN A 169 7.12 7.06 15.28
N ARG A 170 7.75 5.91 15.08
CA ARG A 170 9.20 5.74 15.07
C ARG A 170 9.65 4.59 14.16
N ILE A 171 10.82 4.75 13.56
CA ILE A 171 11.55 3.65 12.90
C ILE A 171 12.80 3.40 13.74
N PHE A 172 12.86 2.26 14.42
CA PHE A 172 14.06 1.89 15.14
C PHE A 172 15.21 1.57 14.19
N GLN A 173 16.37 2.15 14.50
CA GLN A 173 17.64 1.83 13.87
C GLN A 173 18.74 1.72 14.93
N ARG A 174 19.60 0.71 14.79
CA ARG A 174 20.76 0.51 15.68
C ARG A 174 21.80 1.59 15.45
N LEU A 175 22.55 1.94 16.49
CA LEU A 175 23.59 2.97 16.44
C LEU A 175 24.59 2.77 15.29
N ASP A 176 25.03 1.53 15.07
CA ASP A 176 26.06 1.20 14.07
C ASP A 176 25.61 1.42 12.62
N SER A 177 24.30 1.53 12.38
CA SER A 177 23.75 1.79 11.06
C SER A 177 23.66 3.29 10.73
N PHE A 178 23.93 4.19 11.69
CA PHE A 178 23.96 5.63 11.43
C PHE A 178 25.29 6.06 10.79
N PRO A 179 25.30 7.10 9.92
CA PRO A 179 26.54 7.68 9.42
C PRO A 179 27.44 8.15 10.57
N LYS A 180 28.72 7.79 10.51
CA LYS A 180 29.73 8.30 11.46
C LYS A 180 29.76 9.84 11.48
N SER A 181 29.56 10.49 10.33
CA SER A 181 29.45 11.95 10.23
C SER A 181 28.28 12.51 11.03
N PHE A 182 27.13 11.83 11.00
CA PHE A 182 25.92 12.24 11.71
C PHE A 182 26.14 12.21 13.22
N ILE A 183 26.69 11.11 13.73
CA ILE A 183 26.97 10.93 15.16
C ILE A 183 27.96 11.99 15.66
N LYS A 184 29.08 12.18 14.95
CA LYS A 184 30.08 13.18 15.34
C LYS A 184 29.50 14.60 15.34
N MET A 185 28.69 14.92 14.33
CA MET A 185 28.05 16.24 14.20
C MET A 185 27.01 16.51 15.29
N LEU A 186 26.22 15.49 15.64
CA LEU A 186 25.25 15.57 16.73
C LEU A 186 25.96 15.85 18.06
N VAL A 187 26.99 15.05 18.40
CA VAL A 187 27.78 15.21 19.62
C VAL A 187 28.48 16.58 19.64
N ALA A 188 29.09 17.01 18.53
CA ALA A 188 29.75 18.31 18.44
C ALA A 188 28.81 19.51 18.67
N THR A 189 27.52 19.34 18.36
CA THR A 189 26.50 20.38 18.44
C THR A 189 25.77 20.39 19.78
N GLU A 190 25.29 19.23 20.21
CA GLU A 190 24.41 19.09 21.38
C GLU A 190 25.22 18.85 22.68
N ASP A 191 26.31 18.09 22.64
CA ASP A 191 27.04 17.69 23.84
C ASP A 191 28.51 17.31 23.58
N ARG A 192 29.39 18.32 23.50
CA ARG A 192 30.81 18.13 23.10
C ARG A 192 31.61 17.21 24.01
N GLN A 193 31.21 17.07 25.27
CA GLN A 193 31.90 16.26 26.29
C GLN A 193 31.11 14.99 26.63
N TYR A 194 30.18 14.59 25.77
CA TYR A 194 29.27 13.46 26.00
C TYR A 194 29.96 12.19 26.53
N TRP A 195 31.14 11.88 25.98
CA TRP A 195 31.89 10.68 26.32
C TRP A 195 32.61 10.75 27.68
N SER A 196 32.78 11.93 28.27
CA SER A 196 33.62 12.12 29.47
C SER A 196 32.84 12.38 30.76
N HIS A 197 31.57 12.78 30.68
CA HIS A 197 30.76 13.10 31.86
C HIS A 197 29.79 11.96 32.23
N TYR A 198 29.23 11.97 33.43
CA TYR A 198 28.30 10.94 33.92
C TYR A 198 26.88 11.51 34.07
N GLY A 199 26.11 11.54 32.98
CA GLY A 199 24.73 12.03 32.95
C GLY A 199 24.60 13.54 32.86
N ILE A 200 25.37 14.29 33.63
CA ILE A 200 25.37 15.76 33.64
C ILE A 200 26.75 16.34 33.33
N ASN A 201 26.79 17.55 32.78
CA ASN A 201 28.02 18.29 32.55
C ASN A 201 28.05 19.58 33.42
N PRO A 202 28.70 19.55 34.59
CA PRO A 202 28.74 20.71 35.49
C PRO A 202 29.36 21.96 34.85
N ILE A 203 30.39 21.77 34.02
CA ILE A 203 31.06 22.87 33.31
C ILE A 203 30.10 23.52 32.31
N ALA A 204 29.32 22.72 31.56
CA ALA A 204 28.32 23.25 30.63
C ALA A 204 27.16 23.94 31.34
N ILE A 205 26.70 23.40 32.49
CA ILE A 205 25.66 24.02 33.32
C ILE A 205 26.14 25.38 33.84
N PHE A 206 27.33 25.44 34.42
CA PHE A 206 27.90 26.68 34.95
C PHE A 206 28.12 27.73 33.85
N ARG A 207 28.67 27.32 32.69
CA ARG A 207 28.85 28.20 31.53
C ARG A 207 27.52 28.77 31.03
N ALA A 208 26.50 27.92 30.92
CA ALA A 208 25.17 28.35 30.50
C ALA A 208 24.52 29.31 31.51
N PHE A 209 24.72 29.06 32.81
CA PHE A 209 24.24 29.93 33.89
C PHE A 209 24.81 31.35 33.77
N ILE A 210 26.14 31.49 33.64
CA ILE A 210 26.80 32.79 33.46
C ILE A 210 26.30 33.52 32.20
N GLN A 211 26.23 32.81 31.06
CA GLN A 211 25.78 33.41 29.80
C GLN A 211 24.31 33.85 29.83
N ASN A 212 23.44 33.10 30.51
CA ASN A 212 22.03 33.46 30.64
C ASN A 212 21.82 34.66 31.59
N ILE A 213 22.64 34.81 32.64
CA ILE A 213 22.62 36.00 33.50
C ILE A 213 23.06 37.23 32.71
N LEU A 214 24.18 37.13 31.98
CA LEU A 214 24.70 38.23 31.17
C LEU A 214 23.72 38.69 30.09
N ALA A 215 22.95 37.77 29.51
CA ALA A 215 22.00 38.08 28.44
C ALA A 215 20.60 38.49 28.94
N GLY A 216 20.32 38.42 30.25
CA GLY A 216 19.00 38.70 30.83
C GLY A 216 17.87 37.77 30.39
N LYS A 217 18.18 36.74 29.60
CA LYS A 217 17.24 35.73 29.08
C LYS A 217 17.98 34.42 28.82
N THR A 218 17.24 33.33 28.62
CA THR A 218 17.85 32.05 28.26
C THR A 218 18.38 32.09 26.82
N VAL A 219 19.70 32.11 26.67
CA VAL A 219 20.39 32.17 25.37
C VAL A 219 21.16 30.87 25.09
N GLN A 220 21.72 30.24 26.13
CA GLN A 220 22.50 29.01 26.01
C GLN A 220 21.94 27.89 26.89
N GLY A 221 21.83 26.68 26.31
CA GLY A 221 21.42 25.47 27.02
C GLY A 221 22.63 24.74 27.58
N GLY A 222 22.52 24.28 28.84
CA GLY A 222 23.53 23.45 29.51
C GLY A 222 23.11 21.98 29.68
N SER A 223 22.08 21.51 28.96
CA SER A 223 21.57 20.14 29.12
C SER A 223 22.33 19.15 28.24
N THR A 224 22.67 17.99 28.79
CA THR A 224 23.38 16.89 28.12
C THR A 224 22.44 16.03 27.27
N LEU A 225 22.99 15.16 26.42
CA LEU A 225 22.18 14.18 25.68
C LEU A 225 21.44 13.22 26.62
N THR A 226 22.10 12.74 27.69
CA THR A 226 21.47 11.86 28.70
C THR A 226 20.27 12.54 29.37
N GLN A 227 20.40 13.83 29.70
CA GLN A 227 19.29 14.64 30.23
C GLN A 227 18.12 14.77 29.26
N GLN A 228 18.40 14.92 27.97
CA GLN A 228 17.35 14.98 26.95
C GLN A 228 16.60 13.64 26.81
N VAL A 229 17.30 12.51 26.87
CA VAL A 229 16.67 11.16 26.85
C VAL A 229 15.73 11.00 28.03
N VAL A 230 16.24 11.23 29.25
CA VAL A 230 15.46 11.09 30.48
C VAL A 230 14.22 11.99 30.48
N LYS A 231 14.39 13.24 30.03
CA LYS A 231 13.30 14.21 29.94
C LYS A 231 12.20 13.75 28.99
N ASN A 232 12.55 13.16 27.85
CA ASN A 232 11.57 12.75 26.85
C ASN A 232 10.83 11.47 27.26
N MET A 233 11.52 10.51 27.89
CA MET A 233 10.94 9.20 28.21
C MET A 233 10.19 9.14 29.54
N PHE A 234 10.66 9.85 30.57
CA PHE A 234 10.18 9.64 31.95
C PHE A 234 9.50 10.84 32.59
N LEU A 235 9.64 12.05 32.01
CA LEU A 235 9.22 13.28 32.67
C LEU A 235 8.13 14.02 31.89
N THR A 236 7.30 14.75 32.62
CA THR A 236 6.27 15.62 32.03
C THR A 236 6.88 16.86 31.37
N ARG A 237 6.10 17.55 30.53
CA ARG A 237 6.53 18.78 29.83
C ARG A 237 6.56 20.03 30.73
N GLU A 238 6.19 19.91 32.00
CA GLU A 238 6.09 21.03 32.95
C GLU A 238 7.44 21.71 33.20
N ARG A 239 7.44 23.03 33.40
CA ARG A 239 8.68 23.79 33.67
C ARG A 239 8.82 24.12 35.15
N THR A 240 9.09 23.09 35.96
CA THR A 240 9.33 23.24 37.41
C THR A 240 10.77 22.91 37.80
N TYR A 241 11.27 23.55 38.86
CA TYR A 241 12.60 23.24 39.42
C TYR A 241 12.66 21.82 39.97
N THR A 242 11.58 21.34 40.59
CA THR A 242 11.45 19.96 41.09
C THR A 242 11.60 18.93 39.97
N ARG A 243 10.95 19.14 38.81
CA ARG A 243 11.15 18.30 37.63
C ARG A 243 12.61 18.33 37.16
N LYS A 244 13.27 19.50 37.17
CA LYS A 244 14.67 19.61 36.74
C LYS A 244 15.64 18.88 37.68
N ILE A 245 15.38 18.88 38.99
CA ILE A 245 16.14 18.10 39.97
C ILE A 245 15.91 16.59 39.79
N LYS A 246 14.69 16.16 39.44
CA LYS A 246 14.44 14.75 39.05
C LYS A 246 15.21 14.38 37.78
N GLU A 247 15.20 15.24 36.75
CA GLU A 247 15.94 15.04 35.48
C GLU A 247 17.44 14.86 35.70
N ILE A 248 18.08 15.85 36.34
CA ILE A 248 19.04 15.65 37.42
C ILE A 248 19.57 14.23 37.72
N VAL A 249 18.98 13.73 38.81
CA VAL A 249 19.26 12.45 39.47
C VAL A 249 19.02 11.28 38.52
N MET A 250 17.89 11.28 37.80
CA MET A 250 17.57 10.26 36.81
C MET A 250 18.66 10.13 35.74
N SER A 251 19.21 11.24 35.25
CA SER A 251 20.26 11.22 34.21
C SER A 251 21.54 10.60 34.71
N ILE A 252 21.91 10.83 35.96
CA ILE A 252 23.10 10.22 36.57
C ILE A 252 22.89 8.71 36.69
N ILE A 253 21.75 8.27 37.26
CA ILE A 253 21.40 6.85 37.41
C ILE A 253 21.36 6.16 36.05
N PHE A 254 20.72 6.79 35.06
CA PHE A 254 20.59 6.25 33.71
C PHE A 254 21.96 6.09 33.02
N ASP A 255 22.90 7.03 33.21
CA ASP A 255 24.27 6.93 32.69
C ASP A 255 25.13 5.86 33.38
N PHE A 256 24.84 5.56 34.66
CA PHE A 256 25.48 4.44 35.36
C PHE A 256 24.95 3.08 34.90
N LYS A 257 23.65 2.98 34.61
CA LYS A 257 23.00 1.72 34.21
C LYS A 257 23.24 1.33 32.75
N PHE A 258 23.34 2.31 31.86
CA PHE A 258 23.43 2.07 30.42
C PHE A 258 24.73 2.62 29.83
N SER A 259 25.33 1.89 28.91
CA SER A 259 26.51 2.39 28.20
C SER A 259 26.19 3.66 27.40
N LYS A 260 27.17 4.56 27.26
CA LYS A 260 27.07 5.75 26.38
C LYS A 260 26.54 5.42 24.98
N ARG A 261 26.97 4.29 24.42
CA ARG A 261 26.47 3.84 23.12
C ARG A 261 24.96 3.56 23.14
N LYS A 262 24.47 2.91 24.21
CA LYS A 262 23.05 2.62 24.35
C LYS A 262 22.21 3.87 24.57
N ILE A 263 22.66 4.81 25.40
CA ILE A 263 21.96 6.08 25.64
C ILE A 263 21.85 6.89 24.36
N LEU A 264 22.94 6.95 23.58
CA LEU A 264 22.94 7.63 22.29
C LEU A 264 22.01 6.93 21.28
N GLU A 265 21.98 5.60 21.23
CA GLU A 265 21.03 4.85 20.43
C GLU A 265 19.58 5.20 20.77
N ILE A 266 19.26 5.28 22.08
CA ILE A 266 17.93 5.67 22.55
C ILE A 266 17.61 7.09 22.10
N TYR A 267 18.50 8.05 22.35
CA TYR A 267 18.32 9.44 21.92
C TYR A 267 18.00 9.57 20.42
N LEU A 268 18.77 8.87 19.59
CA LEU A 268 18.63 8.92 18.13
C LEU A 268 17.27 8.43 17.64
N ASN A 269 16.62 7.55 18.39
CA ASN A 269 15.32 6.97 18.06
C ASN A 269 14.15 7.63 18.80
N GLU A 270 14.42 8.45 19.82
CA GLU A 270 13.42 9.04 20.72
C GLU A 270 13.16 10.54 20.50
N VAL A 271 14.07 11.26 19.85
CA VAL A 271 13.91 12.71 19.71
C VAL A 271 12.69 13.07 18.84
N TYR A 272 11.82 13.95 19.33
CA TYR A 272 10.71 14.51 18.55
C TYR A 272 11.22 15.46 17.46
N LEU A 273 10.89 15.19 16.20
CA LEU A 273 11.41 15.91 15.04
C LEU A 273 10.34 16.48 14.12
N GLY A 274 9.06 16.15 14.34
CA GLY A 274 7.98 16.72 13.54
C GLY A 274 6.62 16.15 13.87
N GLN A 275 5.60 16.61 13.16
CA GLN A 275 4.21 16.15 13.29
C GLN A 275 3.68 15.81 11.89
N ASP A 276 2.93 14.72 11.79
CA ASP A 276 2.12 14.35 10.63
C ASP A 276 0.67 14.03 11.05
N GLY A 277 -0.25 14.98 10.81
CA GLY A 277 -1.62 14.87 11.30
C GLY A 277 -1.67 14.76 12.82
N SER A 278 -2.36 13.74 13.34
CA SER A 278 -2.37 13.40 14.77
C SER A 278 -1.09 12.71 15.24
N HIS A 279 -0.21 12.28 14.35
CA HIS A 279 0.94 11.45 14.75
C HIS A 279 2.24 12.25 14.89
N GLY A 280 2.95 12.02 16.00
CA GLY A 280 4.29 12.56 16.20
C GLY A 280 5.36 11.78 15.43
N ILE A 281 6.34 12.49 14.88
CA ILE A 281 7.50 11.92 14.18
C ILE A 281 8.69 11.91 15.14
N TYR A 282 9.01 10.73 15.64
CA TYR A 282 10.08 10.50 16.60
C TYR A 282 11.24 9.74 15.98
N GLY A 283 12.45 10.12 16.39
CA GLY A 283 13.70 9.53 15.93
C GLY A 283 14.16 10.02 14.56
N PHE A 284 15.47 10.13 14.41
CA PHE A 284 16.09 10.56 13.16
C PHE A 284 15.85 9.63 11.97
N PRO A 285 15.74 8.29 12.10
CA PRO A 285 15.46 7.41 10.96
C PRO A 285 14.11 7.70 10.30
N LEU A 286 13.06 7.89 11.11
CA LEU A 286 11.75 8.25 10.59
C LEU A 286 11.74 9.68 10.04
N ALA A 287 12.37 10.64 10.73
CA ALA A 287 12.46 12.01 10.24
C ALA A 287 13.22 12.12 8.92
N SER A 288 14.30 11.36 8.73
CA SER A 288 15.02 11.26 7.46
C SER A 288 14.09 10.83 6.33
N THR A 289 13.30 9.78 6.60
CA THR A 289 12.30 9.28 5.68
C THR A 289 11.23 10.34 5.42
N TYR A 290 10.72 11.02 6.45
CA TYR A 290 9.64 12.02 6.39
C TYR A 290 10.00 13.31 5.65
N TYR A 291 11.20 13.84 5.86
CA TYR A 291 11.63 15.11 5.24
C TYR A 291 12.29 14.92 3.87
N PHE A 292 12.99 13.80 3.65
CA PHE A 292 13.82 13.61 2.45
C PHE A 292 13.44 12.38 1.62
N GLY A 293 12.58 11.51 2.14
CA GLY A 293 12.22 10.25 1.49
C GLY A 293 13.31 9.19 1.56
N ARG A 294 14.41 9.43 2.27
CA ARG A 294 15.59 8.57 2.23
C ARG A 294 15.93 7.99 3.59
N PRO A 295 16.52 6.80 3.65
CA PRO A 295 17.18 6.31 4.85
C PRO A 295 18.29 7.26 5.32
N ILE A 296 18.56 7.30 6.62
CA ILE A 296 19.51 8.25 7.22
C ILE A 296 20.95 8.09 6.71
N ASN A 297 21.32 6.88 6.28
CA ASN A 297 22.64 6.58 5.73
C ASN A 297 22.88 7.19 4.34
N GLU A 298 21.83 7.60 3.64
CA GLU A 298 21.90 8.22 2.31
C GLU A 298 21.91 9.75 2.35
N LEU A 299 21.67 10.35 3.52
CA LEU A 299 21.61 11.80 3.65
C LEU A 299 22.96 12.46 3.38
N ASN A 300 22.92 13.61 2.69
CA ASN A 300 24.08 14.48 2.56
C ASN A 300 24.32 15.29 3.85
N ILE A 301 25.49 15.89 3.98
CA ILE A 301 25.92 16.63 5.19
C ILE A 301 24.95 17.77 5.55
N SER A 302 24.40 18.48 4.56
CA SER A 302 23.42 19.55 4.79
C SER A 302 22.10 19.02 5.37
N GLN A 303 21.61 17.89 4.85
CA GLN A 303 20.41 17.22 5.34
C GLN A 303 20.60 16.66 6.75
N GLN A 304 21.76 16.05 7.01
CA GLN A 304 22.15 15.58 8.36
C GLN A 304 22.14 16.74 9.36
N ALA A 305 22.79 17.87 9.02
CA ALA A 305 22.85 19.06 9.85
C ALA A 305 21.47 19.68 10.11
N MET A 306 20.57 19.63 9.13
CA MET A 306 19.21 20.12 9.28
C MET A 306 18.45 19.33 10.34
N LEU A 307 18.44 18.00 10.27
CA LEU A 307 17.74 17.16 11.25
C LEU A 307 18.30 17.35 12.66
N ILE A 308 19.63 17.37 12.81
CA ILE A 308 20.29 17.65 14.09
C ILE A 308 19.86 19.02 14.63
N GLY A 309 19.81 20.04 13.76
CA GLY A 309 19.34 21.37 14.14
C GLY A 309 17.90 21.39 14.66
N MET A 310 17.04 20.55 14.08
CA MET A 310 15.62 20.43 14.45
C MET A 310 15.40 19.78 15.81
N ALA A 311 16.34 18.96 16.31
CA ALA A 311 16.24 18.32 17.63
C ALA A 311 16.07 19.34 18.77
N LYS A 312 16.64 20.54 18.63
CA LYS A 312 16.46 21.64 19.60
C LYS A 312 15.02 22.15 19.68
N GLY A 313 14.25 22.03 18.60
CA GLY A 313 12.88 22.53 18.52
C GLY A 313 12.25 22.26 17.15
N ALA A 314 11.64 21.08 17.02
CA ALA A 314 11.07 20.59 15.76
C ALA A 314 10.08 21.57 15.10
N SER A 315 9.16 22.15 15.88
CA SER A 315 8.16 23.09 15.35
C SER A 315 8.78 24.45 14.97
N LEU A 316 9.78 24.91 15.74
CA LEU A 316 10.45 26.19 15.49
C LEU A 316 11.30 26.14 14.21
N TYR A 317 12.00 25.03 14.00
CA TYR A 317 12.88 24.78 12.86
C TYR A 317 12.23 23.87 11.82
N ASN A 318 10.91 23.93 11.68
CA ASN A 318 10.20 23.17 10.67
C ASN A 318 10.50 23.76 9.28
N PRO A 319 11.03 22.97 8.33
CA PRO A 319 11.44 23.46 7.01
C PRO A 319 10.28 23.95 6.13
N TRP A 320 9.06 23.45 6.35
CA TRP A 320 7.88 23.85 5.57
C TRP A 320 7.30 25.18 6.04
N THR A 321 7.22 25.39 7.36
CA THR A 321 6.62 26.61 7.92
C THR A 321 7.65 27.71 8.15
N ASN A 322 8.88 27.36 8.55
CA ASN A 322 9.93 28.29 8.97
C ASN A 322 11.28 28.01 8.24
N PRO A 323 11.35 28.08 6.90
CA PRO A 323 12.56 27.74 6.15
C PRO A 323 13.77 28.64 6.49
N LYS A 324 13.55 29.92 6.79
CA LYS A 324 14.61 30.87 7.17
C LYS A 324 15.28 30.47 8.49
N SER A 325 14.48 30.23 9.54
CA SER A 325 14.98 29.79 10.84
C SER A 325 15.67 28.42 10.76
N THR A 326 15.12 27.52 9.94
CA THR A 326 15.71 26.21 9.66
C THR A 326 17.09 26.34 9.02
N ARG A 327 17.24 27.21 8.00
CA ARG A 327 18.53 27.49 7.35
C ARG A 327 19.56 28.03 8.34
N VAL A 328 19.19 29.01 9.16
CA VAL A 328 20.09 29.58 10.18
C VAL A 328 20.54 28.50 11.15
N ARG A 329 19.61 27.68 11.67
CA ARG A 329 19.93 26.63 12.64
C ARG A 329 20.79 25.53 12.04
N ARG A 330 20.49 25.07 10.83
CA ARG A 330 21.33 24.13 10.08
C ARG A 330 22.75 24.67 9.90
N ASN A 331 22.90 25.94 9.54
CA ASN A 331 24.23 26.53 9.32
C ASN A 331 25.03 26.61 10.64
N GLN A 332 24.39 26.83 11.79
CA GLN A 332 25.05 26.73 13.10
C GLN A 332 25.58 25.32 13.39
N VAL A 333 24.81 24.29 13.04
CA VAL A 333 25.23 22.88 13.17
C VAL A 333 26.44 22.60 12.27
N LEU A 334 26.39 23.05 11.01
CA LEU A 334 27.51 22.93 10.06
C LEU A 334 28.78 23.64 10.58
N GLN A 335 28.63 24.83 11.16
CA GLN A 335 29.73 25.59 11.73
C GLN A 335 30.33 24.87 12.95
N ALA A 336 29.51 24.30 13.83
CA ALA A 336 29.98 23.50 14.97
C ALA A 336 30.73 22.24 14.50
N ALA A 337 30.25 21.59 13.43
CA ALA A 337 30.89 20.45 12.82
C ALA A 337 32.25 20.81 12.19
N PHE A 338 32.34 21.97 11.54
CA PHE A 338 33.58 22.47 10.96
C PHE A 338 34.61 22.83 12.03
N ASN A 339 34.20 23.56 13.08
CA ASN A 339 35.08 23.96 14.18
C ASN A 339 35.67 22.76 14.95
N THR A 340 34.96 21.63 14.96
CA THR A 340 35.41 20.37 15.58
C THR A 340 36.15 19.45 14.61
N LYS A 341 36.44 19.91 13.38
CA LYS A 341 37.07 19.12 12.30
C LYS A 341 36.30 17.84 11.95
N THR A 342 34.99 17.82 12.18
CA THR A 342 34.10 16.69 11.85
C THR A 342 33.86 16.59 10.34
N ILE A 343 33.83 17.75 9.66
CA ILE A 343 33.67 17.88 8.21
C ILE A 343 34.84 18.67 7.62
N THR A 344 35.17 18.41 6.35
CA THR A 344 36.21 19.11 5.60
C THR A 344 35.78 20.53 5.23
N SER A 345 36.74 21.40 4.88
CA SER A 345 36.47 22.74 4.34
C SER A 345 35.54 22.68 3.12
N ASP A 346 35.85 21.81 2.14
CA ASP A 346 35.06 21.68 0.91
C ASP A 346 33.61 21.29 1.18
N SER A 347 33.40 20.23 1.98
CA SER A 347 32.08 19.80 2.44
C SER A 347 31.31 20.92 3.17
N TYR A 348 31.99 21.73 3.99
CA TYR A 348 31.36 22.85 4.69
C TYR A 348 30.89 23.94 3.72
N HIS A 349 31.76 24.39 2.81
CA HIS A 349 31.41 25.39 1.80
C HIS A 349 30.30 24.91 0.87
N GLN A 350 30.33 23.64 0.43
CA GLN A 350 29.24 23.07 -0.35
C GLN A 350 27.92 23.01 0.45
N ALA A 351 27.97 22.59 1.71
CA ALA A 351 26.78 22.41 2.52
C ALA A 351 26.14 23.75 2.93
N ILE A 352 26.91 24.79 3.25
CA ILE A 352 26.37 26.06 3.74
C ILE A 352 25.59 26.82 2.64
N HIS A 353 26.04 26.70 1.39
CA HIS A 353 25.39 27.29 0.22
C HIS A 353 24.21 26.48 -0.30
N SER A 354 24.08 25.21 0.10
CA SER A 354 22.94 24.38 -0.30
C SER A 354 21.59 24.95 0.19
N ASN A 355 20.58 24.83 -0.67
CA ASN A 355 19.20 25.18 -0.32
C ASN A 355 18.59 24.17 0.66
N ILE A 356 17.57 24.60 1.40
CA ILE A 356 16.73 23.66 2.18
C ILE A 356 15.87 22.91 1.17
N SER A 357 16.26 21.68 0.85
CA SER A 357 15.53 20.80 -0.06
C SER A 357 14.91 19.67 0.75
N VAL A 358 13.61 19.84 1.03
CA VAL A 358 12.75 18.81 1.62
C VAL A 358 11.65 18.45 0.64
N LEU A 359 11.10 17.25 0.78
CA LEU A 359 9.95 16.84 0.02
C LEU A 359 8.72 17.70 0.36
N GLU A 360 7.78 17.79 -0.57
CA GLU A 360 6.49 18.42 -0.30
C GLU A 360 5.78 17.70 0.86
N LYS A 361 5.16 18.46 1.75
CA LYS A 361 4.48 17.88 2.92
C LYS A 361 3.43 16.86 2.48
N GLY A 362 3.45 15.66 3.07
CA GLY A 362 2.50 14.58 2.76
C GLY A 362 2.88 13.69 1.58
N THR A 363 4.08 13.81 1.01
CA THR A 363 4.55 12.88 -0.05
C THR A 363 5.11 11.56 0.46
N VAL A 364 5.63 11.51 1.69
CA VAL A 364 6.38 10.33 2.19
C VAL A 364 5.47 9.23 2.70
N PHE A 365 4.54 9.57 3.58
CA PHE A 365 3.47 8.66 3.97
C PHE A 365 2.40 8.83 2.91
N ILE A 366 2.55 8.07 1.83
CA ILE A 366 1.60 8.16 0.75
C ILE A 366 0.26 7.70 1.32
N GLN A 367 -0.70 8.62 1.32
CA GLN A 367 -2.05 8.30 1.74
C GLN A 367 -2.63 7.37 0.69
N TYR A 368 -2.57 6.08 0.96
CA TYR A 368 -3.31 5.05 0.25
C TYR A 368 -4.39 4.50 1.20
N PRO A 369 -5.41 5.29 1.60
CA PRO A 369 -6.30 4.89 2.70
C PRO A 369 -7.03 3.59 2.40
N ALA A 370 -7.49 3.40 1.16
CA ALA A 370 -8.11 2.16 0.71
C ALA A 370 -7.17 0.95 0.84
N LEU A 371 -5.90 1.09 0.46
CA LEU A 371 -4.89 0.03 0.61
C LEU A 371 -4.65 -0.30 2.09
N ILE A 372 -4.43 0.72 2.92
CA ILE A 372 -4.16 0.52 4.35
C ILE A 372 -5.36 -0.13 5.04
N ASN A 373 -6.57 0.31 4.72
CA ASN A 373 -7.80 -0.30 5.23
C ASN A 373 -7.94 -1.75 4.76
N ARG A 374 -7.60 -2.05 3.50
CA ARG A 374 -7.61 -3.42 2.98
C ARG A 374 -6.60 -4.32 3.68
N LEU A 375 -5.38 -3.84 3.90
CA LEU A 375 -4.33 -4.56 4.64
C LEU A 375 -4.74 -4.81 6.09
N LYS A 376 -5.25 -3.78 6.79
CA LYS A 376 -5.77 -3.92 8.17
C LYS A 376 -6.85 -4.98 8.25
N LYS A 377 -7.85 -4.93 7.37
CA LYS A 377 -8.91 -5.94 7.32
C LYS A 377 -8.39 -7.34 7.01
N GLU A 378 -7.39 -7.47 6.12
CA GLU A 378 -6.76 -8.77 5.84
C GLU A 378 -6.09 -9.35 7.08
N ILE A 379 -5.32 -8.52 7.76
CA ILE A 379 -4.52 -8.91 8.93
C ILE A 379 -5.44 -9.32 10.08
N ILE A 380 -6.44 -8.49 10.40
CA ILE A 380 -7.37 -8.73 11.51
C ILE A 380 -8.23 -9.98 11.27
N ASN A 381 -8.69 -10.19 10.04
CA ASN A 381 -9.58 -11.32 9.73
C ASN A 381 -8.84 -12.64 9.51
N ASN A 382 -7.51 -12.62 9.38
CA ASN A 382 -6.72 -13.81 9.16
C ASN A 382 -6.25 -14.40 10.50
N LYS A 383 -6.91 -15.48 10.93
CA LYS A 383 -6.60 -16.22 12.16
C LYS A 383 -5.16 -16.77 12.22
N SER A 384 -4.44 -16.81 11.11
CA SER A 384 -3.05 -17.26 11.05
C SER A 384 -2.06 -16.17 11.46
N ILE A 385 -2.52 -14.93 11.67
CA ILE A 385 -1.69 -13.78 12.03
C ILE A 385 -1.97 -13.43 13.49
N ASP A 386 -0.95 -13.56 14.34
CA ASP A 386 -1.01 -13.05 15.70
C ASP A 386 -0.75 -11.53 15.70
N VAL A 387 -1.80 -10.77 15.99
CA VAL A 387 -1.75 -9.30 16.01
C VAL A 387 -0.80 -8.78 17.08
N SER A 388 -0.57 -9.54 18.17
CA SER A 388 0.35 -9.15 19.24
C SER A 388 1.82 -9.13 18.81
N GLU A 389 2.18 -9.90 17.77
CA GLU A 389 3.54 -9.93 17.21
C GLU A 389 3.79 -8.82 16.15
N LEU A 390 2.80 -7.98 15.84
CA LEU A 390 2.94 -6.94 14.81
C LEU A 390 3.83 -5.78 15.24
N SER A 391 4.04 -5.55 16.54
CA SER A 391 4.86 -4.44 17.03
C SER A 391 6.30 -4.56 16.51
N GLY A 392 6.72 -3.57 15.72
CA GLY A 392 8.03 -3.50 15.06
C GLY A 392 8.21 -4.47 13.89
N SER A 393 7.15 -5.09 13.40
CA SER A 393 7.19 -6.01 12.26
C SER A 393 7.39 -5.28 10.92
N LYS A 394 7.79 -6.05 9.90
CA LYS A 394 7.85 -5.67 8.49
C LYS A 394 6.79 -6.47 7.74
N ILE A 395 5.84 -5.79 7.14
CA ILE A 395 4.76 -6.35 6.34
C ILE A 395 5.12 -6.13 4.87
N PHE A 396 5.38 -7.22 4.15
CA PHE A 396 5.60 -7.22 2.71
C PHE A 396 4.26 -7.46 2.03
N SER A 397 3.84 -6.49 1.22
CA SER A 397 2.55 -6.51 0.54
C SER A 397 2.69 -6.79 -0.96
N SER A 398 1.60 -7.19 -1.60
CA SER A 398 1.56 -7.38 -3.05
C SER A 398 1.38 -6.07 -3.84
N PHE A 399 1.31 -4.95 -3.13
CA PHE A 399 1.05 -3.62 -3.67
C PHE A 399 2.09 -3.21 -4.71
N ASP A 400 1.64 -2.65 -5.82
CA ASP A 400 2.50 -2.06 -6.84
C ASP A 400 2.27 -0.54 -6.88
N PRO A 401 3.23 0.27 -6.35
CA PRO A 401 3.07 1.72 -6.32
C PRO A 401 2.95 2.37 -7.71
N LEU A 402 3.50 1.78 -8.78
CA LEU A 402 3.33 2.29 -10.14
C LEU A 402 1.91 2.03 -10.65
N ALA A 403 1.39 0.82 -10.43
CA ALA A 403 0.01 0.51 -10.78
C ALA A 403 -0.96 1.37 -9.97
N GLN A 404 -0.69 1.61 -8.69
CA GLN A 404 -1.50 2.49 -7.84
C GLN A 404 -1.50 3.93 -8.34
N LYS A 405 -0.33 4.50 -8.62
CA LYS A 405 -0.24 5.85 -9.17
C LYS A 405 -1.02 5.97 -10.49
N SER A 406 -0.93 4.95 -11.34
CA SER A 406 -1.68 4.88 -12.61
C SER A 406 -3.18 4.80 -12.38
N ALA A 407 -3.63 4.00 -11.41
CA ALA A 407 -5.02 3.87 -10.99
C ALA A 407 -5.60 5.19 -10.46
N GLU A 408 -4.85 5.87 -9.59
CA GLU A 408 -5.24 7.16 -9.03
C GLU A 408 -5.37 8.23 -10.12
N LEU A 409 -4.36 8.34 -11.00
CA LEU A 409 -4.40 9.27 -12.11
C LEU A 409 -5.56 8.97 -13.08
N ALA A 410 -5.83 7.68 -13.35
CA ALA A 410 -6.94 7.27 -14.21
C ALA A 410 -8.29 7.69 -13.62
N VAL A 411 -8.51 7.48 -12.31
CA VAL A 411 -9.73 7.91 -11.61
C VAL A 411 -9.82 9.42 -11.58
N THR A 412 -8.81 10.14 -11.06
CA THR A 412 -8.87 11.59 -10.88
C THR A 412 -9.03 12.34 -12.22
N ARG A 413 -8.25 11.98 -13.25
CA ARG A 413 -8.35 12.62 -14.57
C ARG A 413 -9.70 12.37 -15.23
N THR A 414 -10.22 11.14 -15.11
CA THR A 414 -11.52 10.79 -15.72
C THR A 414 -12.66 11.46 -14.98
N MET A 415 -12.65 11.45 -13.64
CA MET A 415 -13.68 12.11 -12.84
C MET A 415 -13.71 13.62 -13.07
N MET A 416 -12.55 14.27 -13.22
CA MET A 416 -12.47 15.69 -13.58
C MET A 416 -13.09 15.96 -14.97
N LYS A 417 -12.78 15.13 -15.97
CA LYS A 417 -13.37 15.24 -17.33
C LYS A 417 -14.89 15.06 -17.31
N ILE A 418 -15.41 14.13 -16.50
CA ILE A 418 -16.85 13.88 -16.38
C ILE A 418 -17.54 15.00 -15.61
N SER A 419 -16.97 15.48 -14.50
CA SER A 419 -17.57 16.56 -13.70
C SER A 419 -17.65 17.89 -14.46
N ASN A 420 -16.72 18.16 -15.38
CA ASN A 420 -16.76 19.37 -16.20
C ASN A 420 -17.88 19.33 -17.26
N ARG A 421 -18.43 18.15 -17.55
CA ARG A 421 -19.48 17.94 -18.57
C ARG A 421 -20.84 17.60 -17.98
N SER A 422 -20.92 17.37 -16.67
CA SER A 422 -22.13 16.89 -15.99
C SER A 422 -22.45 17.78 -14.80
N SER A 423 -23.74 18.04 -14.57
CA SER A 423 -24.21 18.78 -13.40
C SER A 423 -24.03 18.02 -12.08
N LYS A 424 -23.70 16.72 -12.13
CA LYS A 424 -23.58 15.86 -10.93
C LYS A 424 -22.15 15.84 -10.37
N LYS A 425 -21.82 16.86 -9.58
CA LYS A 425 -20.51 17.01 -8.92
C LYS A 425 -20.17 15.90 -7.91
N ASN A 426 -21.19 15.20 -7.38
CA ASN A 426 -21.04 14.19 -6.33
C ASN A 426 -20.82 12.75 -6.85
N LEU A 427 -20.57 12.58 -8.16
CA LEU A 427 -20.28 11.26 -8.73
C LEU A 427 -19.01 10.68 -8.11
N GLN A 428 -19.11 9.44 -7.64
CA GLN A 428 -18.03 8.68 -7.03
C GLN A 428 -17.47 7.65 -8.01
N ALA A 429 -16.25 7.19 -7.73
CA ALA A 429 -15.59 6.14 -8.50
C ALA A 429 -14.79 5.22 -7.59
N ALA A 430 -14.60 3.99 -8.06
CA ALA A 430 -13.69 3.02 -7.47
C ALA A 430 -12.99 2.23 -8.57
N LEU A 431 -11.77 1.79 -8.31
CA LEU A 431 -10.99 0.95 -9.21
C LEU A 431 -10.16 -0.05 -8.41
N ILE A 432 -10.15 -1.30 -8.86
CA ILE A 432 -9.27 -2.35 -8.33
C ILE A 432 -8.50 -3.01 -9.47
N VAL A 433 -7.22 -3.30 -9.21
CA VAL A 433 -6.33 -4.03 -10.11
C VAL A 433 -5.85 -5.28 -9.41
N ILE A 434 -6.17 -6.43 -10.00
CA ILE A 434 -5.73 -7.75 -9.52
C ILE A 434 -4.84 -8.38 -10.58
N GLU A 435 -3.70 -8.93 -10.18
CA GLU A 435 -2.88 -9.73 -11.08
C GLU A 435 -3.58 -11.05 -11.41
N SER A 436 -3.78 -11.31 -12.70
CA SER A 436 -4.60 -12.42 -13.20
C SER A 436 -4.07 -13.78 -12.75
N LYS A 437 -2.75 -14.00 -12.72
CA LYS A 437 -2.16 -15.32 -12.40
C LYS A 437 -2.13 -15.65 -10.90
N THR A 438 -1.96 -14.65 -10.04
CA THR A 438 -1.70 -14.85 -8.61
C THR A 438 -2.86 -14.43 -7.72
N GLY A 439 -3.78 -13.58 -8.21
CA GLY A 439 -4.84 -12.99 -7.39
C GLY A 439 -4.36 -11.83 -6.51
N ASN A 440 -3.09 -11.45 -6.60
CA ASN A 440 -2.52 -10.35 -5.82
C ASN A 440 -3.18 -9.02 -6.17
N ILE A 441 -3.58 -8.26 -5.15
CA ILE A 441 -4.09 -6.88 -5.34
C ILE A 441 -2.88 -5.99 -5.60
N ARG A 442 -2.81 -5.40 -6.80
CA ARG A 442 -1.72 -4.51 -7.21
C ARG A 442 -2.05 -3.05 -6.93
N ALA A 443 -3.31 -2.66 -7.12
CA ALA A 443 -3.80 -1.31 -6.85
C ALA A 443 -5.26 -1.32 -6.39
N ILE A 444 -5.62 -0.34 -5.56
CA ILE A 444 -6.97 -0.11 -5.05
C ILE A 444 -7.25 1.39 -4.84
N VAL A 445 -8.34 1.87 -5.43
CA VAL A 445 -8.83 3.24 -5.31
C VAL A 445 -10.29 3.19 -4.89
N GLY A 446 -10.62 3.71 -3.71
CA GLY A 446 -11.95 3.63 -3.10
C GLY A 446 -12.82 4.89 -3.22
N ASP A 447 -12.28 5.98 -3.78
CA ASP A 447 -12.95 7.28 -3.87
C ASP A 447 -12.46 8.08 -5.10
N ARG A 448 -13.26 9.06 -5.56
CA ARG A 448 -12.85 10.04 -6.58
C ARG A 448 -11.69 10.92 -6.09
N ASP A 449 -11.69 11.24 -4.79
CA ASP A 449 -10.61 11.89 -4.07
C ASP A 449 -9.77 10.78 -3.44
N VAL A 450 -8.70 10.43 -4.14
CA VAL A 450 -7.86 9.28 -3.79
C VAL A 450 -7.20 9.40 -2.41
N LYS A 451 -7.16 10.61 -1.83
CA LYS A 451 -6.63 10.88 -0.50
C LYS A 451 -7.69 10.78 0.61
N TYR A 452 -8.97 10.65 0.26
CA TYR A 452 -10.05 10.56 1.23
C TYR A 452 -9.89 9.31 2.11
N ASN A 453 -9.71 9.55 3.41
CA ASN A 453 -9.61 8.50 4.42
C ASN A 453 -10.96 8.25 5.07
N GLY A 454 -11.83 7.51 4.39
CA GLY A 454 -13.16 7.15 4.89
C GLY A 454 -13.69 5.88 4.24
N PHE A 455 -14.91 5.94 3.72
CA PHE A 455 -15.59 4.79 3.13
C PHE A 455 -14.90 4.27 1.86
N ASP A 456 -14.38 3.04 1.90
CA ASP A 456 -13.71 2.40 0.76
C ASP A 456 -14.73 1.73 -0.17
N ARG A 457 -15.08 2.38 -1.28
CA ARG A 457 -16.05 1.84 -2.23
C ARG A 457 -15.53 0.66 -3.02
N ALA A 458 -14.22 0.47 -3.13
CA ALA A 458 -13.64 -0.67 -3.84
C ALA A 458 -13.85 -1.98 -3.07
N SER A 459 -13.73 -1.93 -1.74
CA SER A 459 -13.88 -3.11 -0.87
C SER A 459 -15.29 -3.26 -0.29
N ASP A 460 -15.94 -2.16 0.11
CA ASP A 460 -17.09 -2.21 1.01
C ASP A 460 -18.43 -1.89 0.33
N SER A 461 -18.45 -1.12 -0.76
CA SER A 461 -19.71 -0.71 -1.41
C SER A 461 -20.32 -1.86 -2.20
N LYS A 462 -21.40 -2.46 -1.68
CA LYS A 462 -22.21 -3.44 -2.41
C LYS A 462 -23.17 -2.72 -3.35
N ARG A 463 -23.07 -3.00 -4.64
CA ARG A 463 -23.85 -2.35 -5.70
C ARG A 463 -24.34 -3.36 -6.71
N GLN A 464 -25.48 -3.08 -7.33
CA GLN A 464 -26.06 -3.94 -8.35
C GLN A 464 -25.10 -4.05 -9.54
N ILE A 465 -24.62 -5.26 -9.85
CA ILE A 465 -23.57 -5.49 -10.85
C ILE A 465 -24.09 -5.43 -12.30
N GLY A 466 -25.41 -5.58 -12.50
CA GLY A 466 -26.04 -5.54 -13.81
C GLY A 466 -25.44 -6.56 -14.79
N SER A 467 -25.22 -6.13 -16.04
CA SER A 467 -24.74 -7.02 -17.11
C SER A 467 -23.34 -7.66 -16.89
N LEU A 468 -22.64 -7.36 -15.80
CA LEU A 468 -21.42 -8.08 -15.41
C LEU A 468 -21.68 -9.51 -14.92
N VAL A 469 -22.92 -9.89 -14.62
CA VAL A 469 -23.25 -11.29 -14.31
C VAL A 469 -23.14 -12.20 -15.56
N LYS A 470 -23.28 -11.62 -16.76
CA LYS A 470 -23.47 -12.39 -17.99
C LYS A 470 -22.31 -13.36 -18.25
N PRO A 471 -21.02 -12.97 -18.17
CA PRO A 471 -19.94 -13.94 -18.34
C PRO A 471 -20.07 -15.21 -17.49
N PHE A 472 -20.61 -15.13 -16.27
CA PHE A 472 -20.85 -16.31 -15.42
C PHE A 472 -21.99 -17.21 -15.96
N VAL A 473 -23.05 -16.61 -16.53
CA VAL A 473 -24.13 -17.37 -17.20
C VAL A 473 -23.57 -18.15 -18.40
N TYR A 474 -22.78 -17.48 -19.24
CA TYR A 474 -22.20 -18.09 -20.44
C TYR A 474 -21.11 -19.10 -20.08
N LEU A 475 -20.33 -18.83 -19.03
CA LEU A 475 -19.37 -19.79 -18.47
C LEU A 475 -20.05 -21.06 -17.99
N THR A 476 -21.22 -20.96 -17.36
CA THR A 476 -22.01 -22.12 -16.92
C THR A 476 -22.47 -22.95 -18.11
N ALA A 477 -22.94 -22.30 -19.19
CA ALA A 477 -23.30 -22.98 -20.43
C ALA A 477 -22.09 -23.69 -21.07
N LEU A 478 -20.96 -22.98 -21.21
CA LEU A 478 -19.75 -23.47 -21.89
C LEU A 478 -18.99 -24.56 -21.11
N GLN A 479 -19.40 -24.87 -19.87
CA GLN A 479 -18.96 -26.06 -19.15
C GLN A 479 -19.61 -27.35 -19.67
N ASN A 480 -20.63 -27.25 -20.51
CA ASN A 480 -21.34 -28.36 -21.12
C ASN A 480 -21.10 -28.38 -22.64
N PRO A 481 -19.88 -28.78 -23.11
CA PRO A 481 -19.46 -28.64 -24.51
C PRO A 481 -20.28 -29.46 -25.52
N ASN A 482 -21.04 -30.45 -25.02
CA ASN A 482 -21.95 -31.27 -25.82
C ASN A 482 -23.31 -30.59 -26.10
N LEU A 483 -23.66 -29.57 -25.31
CA LEU A 483 -24.95 -28.88 -25.38
C LEU A 483 -24.80 -27.42 -25.85
N TYR A 484 -23.74 -26.74 -25.41
CA TYR A 484 -23.53 -25.32 -25.71
C TYR A 484 -22.13 -25.07 -26.26
N ARG A 485 -22.08 -24.30 -27.33
CA ARG A 485 -20.87 -23.86 -28.03
C ARG A 485 -21.02 -22.40 -28.43
N LEU A 486 -19.92 -21.77 -28.88
CA LEU A 486 -19.95 -20.36 -29.27
C LEU A 486 -20.87 -20.06 -30.47
N ASN A 487 -21.17 -21.04 -31.31
CA ASN A 487 -22.11 -20.93 -32.44
C ASN A 487 -23.56 -21.32 -32.07
N THR A 488 -23.85 -21.79 -30.85
CA THR A 488 -25.22 -22.16 -30.45
C THR A 488 -26.16 -20.97 -30.62
N TRP A 489 -27.28 -21.18 -31.31
CA TRP A 489 -28.33 -20.18 -31.44
C TRP A 489 -29.12 -20.06 -30.15
N ILE A 490 -29.45 -18.82 -29.78
CA ILE A 490 -30.29 -18.51 -28.63
C ILE A 490 -31.41 -17.61 -29.11
N GLU A 491 -32.64 -17.92 -28.71
CA GLU A 491 -33.80 -17.11 -29.09
C GLU A 491 -33.72 -15.70 -28.48
N ASP A 492 -34.04 -14.70 -29.30
CA ASP A 492 -34.09 -13.28 -28.93
C ASP A 492 -35.45 -12.70 -29.36
N LYS A 493 -36.50 -13.18 -28.70
CA LYS A 493 -37.91 -12.75 -28.89
C LYS A 493 -38.53 -12.36 -27.55
N PRO A 494 -39.59 -11.53 -27.52
CA PRO A 494 -40.28 -11.21 -26.28
C PRO A 494 -40.61 -12.47 -25.48
N VAL A 495 -40.23 -12.47 -24.20
CA VAL A 495 -40.47 -13.58 -23.28
C VAL A 495 -41.24 -13.06 -22.07
N ASN A 496 -42.14 -13.88 -21.54
CA ASN A 496 -42.87 -13.58 -20.33
C ASN A 496 -42.68 -14.74 -19.34
N ILE A 497 -42.00 -14.46 -18.23
CA ILE A 497 -41.61 -15.48 -17.25
C ILE A 497 -42.56 -15.39 -16.08
N ASP A 498 -43.23 -16.50 -15.79
CA ASP A 498 -44.06 -16.63 -14.60
C ASP A 498 -43.17 -16.69 -13.34
N LEU A 499 -43.43 -15.81 -12.38
CA LEU A 499 -42.74 -15.76 -11.09
C LEU A 499 -43.58 -16.38 -9.96
N GLY A 500 -44.75 -16.93 -10.27
CA GLY A 500 -45.77 -17.34 -9.31
C GLY A 500 -46.60 -16.17 -8.79
N ASN A 501 -47.69 -16.48 -8.08
CA ASN A 501 -48.59 -15.49 -7.45
C ASN A 501 -49.13 -14.43 -8.44
N ASN A 502 -49.49 -14.83 -9.67
CA ASN A 502 -49.95 -13.94 -10.75
C ASN A 502 -48.97 -12.81 -11.10
N LYS A 503 -47.68 -12.97 -10.82
CA LYS A 503 -46.64 -12.00 -11.20
C LYS A 503 -45.85 -12.54 -12.38
N PHE A 504 -45.71 -11.69 -13.39
CA PHE A 504 -44.92 -12.00 -14.58
C PHE A 504 -43.77 -11.03 -14.75
N TRP A 505 -42.66 -11.52 -15.30
CA TRP A 505 -41.49 -10.72 -15.63
C TRP A 505 -41.18 -10.82 -17.12
N SER A 506 -41.25 -9.67 -17.80
CA SER A 506 -40.96 -9.57 -19.23
C SER A 506 -39.69 -8.73 -19.47
N PRO A 507 -38.50 -9.35 -19.45
CA PRO A 507 -37.24 -8.64 -19.71
C PRO A 507 -37.20 -8.12 -21.15
N ARG A 508 -36.49 -7.02 -21.36
CA ARG A 508 -36.31 -6.39 -22.68
C ARG A 508 -34.84 -6.13 -22.98
N ASN A 509 -34.49 -6.14 -24.26
CA ASN A 509 -33.20 -5.65 -24.72
C ASN A 509 -33.07 -4.14 -24.51
N HIS A 510 -31.85 -3.67 -24.29
CA HIS A 510 -31.58 -2.25 -24.02
C HIS A 510 -32.09 -1.33 -25.16
N ASN A 511 -31.92 -1.77 -26.41
CA ASN A 511 -32.40 -1.06 -27.61
C ASN A 511 -33.89 -1.32 -27.92
N ARG A 512 -34.59 -2.14 -27.11
CA ARG A 512 -35.98 -2.58 -27.31
C ARG A 512 -36.26 -3.26 -28.67
N LYS A 513 -35.22 -3.78 -29.33
CA LYS A 513 -35.32 -4.54 -30.58
C LYS A 513 -34.98 -6.01 -30.33
N TYR A 514 -35.52 -6.87 -31.19
CA TYR A 514 -35.38 -8.32 -31.13
C TYR A 514 -34.83 -8.82 -32.46
N SER A 515 -33.82 -9.68 -32.40
CA SER A 515 -33.13 -10.21 -33.59
C SER A 515 -33.74 -11.53 -34.07
N GLY A 516 -34.76 -12.05 -33.35
CA GLY A 516 -35.31 -13.38 -33.55
C GLY A 516 -34.42 -14.45 -32.91
N GLN A 517 -33.15 -14.52 -33.33
CA GLN A 517 -32.13 -15.38 -32.73
C GLN A 517 -30.74 -14.75 -32.84
N VAL A 518 -29.82 -15.15 -31.96
CA VAL A 518 -28.44 -14.69 -31.92
C VAL A 518 -27.51 -15.82 -31.46
N MET A 519 -26.31 -15.94 -32.06
CA MET A 519 -25.33 -16.93 -31.61
C MET A 519 -24.78 -16.54 -30.22
N LEU A 520 -24.47 -17.54 -29.40
CA LEU A 520 -23.96 -17.39 -28.04
C LEU A 520 -22.80 -16.38 -27.94
N VAL A 521 -21.81 -16.47 -28.84
CA VAL A 521 -20.68 -15.51 -28.85
C VAL A 521 -21.12 -14.06 -29.10
N ASP A 522 -22.07 -13.83 -30.00
CA ASP A 522 -22.55 -12.48 -30.34
C ASP A 522 -23.48 -11.93 -29.26
N ALA A 523 -24.25 -12.80 -28.63
CA ALA A 523 -25.15 -12.47 -27.52
C ALA A 523 -24.35 -11.92 -26.32
N LEU A 524 -23.23 -12.54 -25.97
CA LEU A 524 -22.33 -12.04 -24.93
C LEU A 524 -21.61 -10.77 -25.37
N ALA A 525 -21.04 -10.74 -26.58
CA ALA A 525 -20.29 -9.60 -27.10
C ALA A 525 -21.14 -8.31 -27.12
N ARG A 526 -22.40 -8.42 -27.57
CA ARG A 526 -23.38 -7.32 -27.64
C ARG A 526 -24.22 -7.16 -26.38
N SER A 527 -24.02 -8.03 -25.38
CA SER A 527 -24.74 -8.00 -24.11
C SER A 527 -26.27 -8.05 -24.29
N VAL A 528 -26.79 -8.94 -25.14
CA VAL A 528 -28.23 -9.12 -25.40
C VAL A 528 -28.92 -9.64 -24.13
N ASN A 529 -30.01 -9.01 -23.69
CA ASN A 529 -30.65 -9.34 -22.41
C ASN A 529 -31.51 -10.60 -22.54
N VAL A 530 -32.42 -10.62 -23.50
CA VAL A 530 -33.39 -11.69 -23.65
C VAL A 530 -32.71 -13.02 -23.96
N ALA A 531 -31.74 -13.04 -24.88
CA ALA A 531 -30.93 -14.23 -25.14
C ALA A 531 -30.19 -14.73 -23.88
N THR A 532 -29.66 -13.83 -23.04
CA THR A 532 -29.00 -14.23 -21.78
C THR A 532 -30.00 -14.87 -20.81
N VAL A 533 -31.22 -14.35 -20.73
CA VAL A 533 -32.27 -14.92 -19.88
C VAL A 533 -32.67 -16.30 -20.37
N ASN A 534 -32.87 -16.47 -21.68
CA ASN A 534 -33.19 -17.77 -22.27
C ASN A 534 -32.09 -18.80 -22.01
N LEU A 535 -30.82 -18.42 -22.22
CA LEU A 535 -29.67 -19.27 -21.91
C LEU A 535 -29.60 -19.62 -20.41
N GLY A 536 -29.75 -18.63 -19.54
CA GLY A 536 -29.60 -18.83 -18.11
C GLY A 536 -30.72 -19.66 -17.48
N LEU A 537 -31.94 -19.55 -18.00
CA LEU A 537 -33.05 -20.42 -17.61
C LEU A 537 -32.81 -21.84 -18.12
N ALA A 538 -32.33 -22.03 -19.35
CA ALA A 538 -32.04 -23.36 -19.89
C ALA A 538 -30.92 -24.10 -19.12
N VAL A 539 -29.90 -23.37 -18.66
CA VAL A 539 -28.77 -23.95 -17.91
C VAL A 539 -29.07 -24.10 -16.41
N GLY A 540 -30.02 -23.32 -15.89
CA GLY A 540 -30.44 -23.38 -14.49
C GLY A 540 -29.80 -22.31 -13.59
N ILE A 541 -30.65 -21.65 -12.80
CA ILE A 541 -30.26 -20.58 -11.84
C ILE A 541 -29.35 -21.13 -10.72
N ASN A 542 -29.59 -22.37 -10.28
CA ASN A 542 -28.74 -23.03 -9.27
C ASN A 542 -27.32 -23.23 -9.79
N SER A 543 -27.16 -23.84 -10.96
CA SER A 543 -25.87 -24.07 -11.62
C SER A 543 -25.08 -22.77 -11.78
N ILE A 544 -25.74 -21.68 -12.18
CA ILE A 544 -25.10 -20.37 -12.33
C ILE A 544 -24.64 -19.82 -10.97
N SER A 545 -25.46 -19.95 -9.93
CA SER A 545 -25.08 -19.58 -8.56
C SER A 545 -23.85 -20.36 -8.11
N ASP A 546 -23.80 -21.67 -8.36
CA ASP A 546 -22.69 -22.53 -7.94
C ASP A 546 -21.41 -22.20 -8.71
N VAL A 547 -21.52 -21.91 -10.00
CA VAL A 547 -20.40 -21.40 -10.80
C VAL A 547 -19.89 -20.07 -10.24
N ILE A 548 -20.77 -19.10 -9.94
CA ILE A 548 -20.36 -17.84 -9.30
C ILE A 548 -19.59 -18.11 -8.00
N ARG A 549 -20.07 -19.03 -7.13
CA ARG A 549 -19.36 -19.42 -5.91
C ARG A 549 -17.98 -20.01 -6.18
N SER A 550 -17.88 -20.94 -7.13
CA SER A 550 -16.63 -21.62 -7.50
C SER A 550 -15.55 -20.68 -8.06
N THR A 551 -15.94 -19.50 -8.57
CA THR A 551 -14.98 -18.47 -8.99
C THR A 551 -14.34 -17.68 -7.84
N GLY A 552 -14.72 -17.96 -6.58
CA GLY A 552 -14.19 -17.29 -5.39
C GLY A 552 -15.10 -16.23 -4.79
N ILE A 553 -16.33 -16.07 -5.29
CA ILE A 553 -17.34 -15.15 -4.74
C ILE A 553 -18.15 -15.88 -3.66
N THR A 554 -17.51 -16.17 -2.53
CA THR A 554 -18.05 -17.05 -1.48
C THR A 554 -19.06 -16.39 -0.54
N HIS A 555 -18.98 -15.08 -0.33
CA HIS A 555 -19.76 -14.38 0.71
C HIS A 555 -20.87 -13.47 0.17
N ALA A 556 -20.91 -13.19 -1.14
CA ALA A 556 -21.97 -12.35 -1.71
C ALA A 556 -23.35 -12.96 -1.48
N LYS A 557 -24.37 -12.14 -1.20
CA LYS A 557 -25.75 -12.63 -1.10
C LYS A 557 -26.30 -12.87 -2.51
N ILE A 558 -26.63 -14.12 -2.83
CA ILE A 558 -27.17 -14.51 -4.15
C ILE A 558 -28.64 -14.89 -3.96
N THR A 559 -29.54 -14.02 -4.38
CA THR A 559 -30.97 -14.32 -4.44
C THR A 559 -31.27 -15.01 -5.76
N LYS A 560 -31.71 -16.28 -5.69
CA LYS A 560 -31.92 -17.17 -6.84
C LYS A 560 -33.25 -16.88 -7.57
N THR A 561 -33.34 -15.73 -8.24
CA THR A 561 -34.50 -15.33 -9.06
C THR A 561 -34.11 -15.16 -10.53
N PRO A 562 -35.06 -15.26 -11.49
CA PRO A 562 -34.75 -15.05 -12.91
C PRO A 562 -34.08 -13.70 -13.21
N SER A 563 -34.42 -12.65 -12.45
CA SER A 563 -33.80 -11.33 -12.61
C SER A 563 -32.29 -11.32 -12.31
N MET A 564 -31.78 -12.30 -11.55
CA MET A 564 -30.35 -12.42 -11.27
C MET A 564 -29.53 -12.61 -12.55
N LEU A 565 -30.12 -13.19 -13.59
CA LEU A 565 -29.48 -13.42 -14.90
C LEU A 565 -29.12 -12.11 -15.62
N LEU A 566 -29.74 -10.99 -15.20
CA LEU A 566 -29.42 -9.64 -15.64
C LEU A 566 -28.72 -8.79 -14.57
N GLY A 567 -28.34 -9.42 -13.46
CA GLY A 567 -27.45 -8.86 -12.45
C GLY A 567 -28.14 -8.08 -11.36
N THR A 568 -29.34 -8.49 -10.91
CA THR A 568 -29.93 -8.06 -9.63
C THR A 568 -29.20 -8.69 -8.44
N LEU A 569 -27.87 -8.53 -8.41
CA LEU A 569 -26.96 -9.05 -7.40
C LEU A 569 -26.08 -7.89 -6.94
N ASP A 570 -25.98 -7.71 -5.62
CA ASP A 570 -25.16 -6.65 -5.04
C ASP A 570 -23.79 -7.20 -4.67
N MET A 571 -22.74 -6.64 -5.26
CA MET A 571 -21.35 -7.00 -4.96
C MET A 571 -20.46 -5.77 -4.89
N SER A 572 -19.37 -5.90 -4.15
CA SER A 572 -18.28 -4.93 -4.18
C SER A 572 -17.41 -5.10 -5.43
N PRO A 573 -16.73 -4.03 -5.89
CA PRO A 573 -15.71 -4.14 -6.93
C PRO A 573 -14.69 -5.24 -6.65
N LEU A 574 -14.21 -5.36 -5.41
CA LEU A 574 -13.27 -6.39 -4.98
C LEU A 574 -13.83 -7.81 -5.15
N GLU A 575 -15.04 -8.10 -4.67
CA GLU A 575 -15.63 -9.43 -4.83
C GLU A 575 -15.76 -9.83 -6.28
N LEU A 576 -16.26 -8.92 -7.11
CA LEU A 576 -16.48 -9.23 -8.51
C LEU A 576 -15.15 -9.41 -9.26
N ALA A 577 -14.12 -8.62 -8.92
CA ALA A 577 -12.79 -8.75 -9.49
C ALA A 577 -12.16 -10.12 -9.19
N LYS A 578 -12.43 -10.73 -8.01
CA LYS A 578 -12.01 -12.10 -7.70
C LYS A 578 -12.62 -13.12 -8.67
N GLY A 579 -13.91 -13.02 -8.96
CA GLY A 579 -14.56 -13.91 -9.92
C GLY A 579 -13.98 -13.80 -11.32
N TYR A 580 -13.75 -12.57 -11.79
CA TYR A 580 -13.09 -12.33 -13.07
C TYR A 580 -11.62 -12.74 -13.10
N GLN A 581 -10.91 -12.69 -11.97
CA GLN A 581 -9.56 -13.23 -11.87
C GLN A 581 -9.53 -14.73 -12.14
N THR A 582 -10.47 -15.51 -11.60
CA THR A 582 -10.57 -16.94 -11.90
C THR A 582 -10.81 -17.19 -13.39
N ILE A 583 -11.66 -16.40 -14.05
CA ILE A 583 -11.88 -16.50 -15.50
C ILE A 583 -10.61 -16.14 -16.29
N ALA A 584 -9.95 -15.03 -15.91
CA ALA A 584 -8.71 -14.57 -16.53
C ALA A 584 -7.54 -15.55 -16.36
N ASN A 585 -7.55 -16.32 -15.26
CA ASN A 585 -6.58 -17.36 -14.95
C ASN A 585 -6.99 -18.74 -15.46
N LEU A 586 -7.77 -18.78 -16.56
CA LEU A 586 -8.23 -20.02 -17.20
C LEU A 586 -8.87 -21.02 -16.22
N GLY A 587 -9.70 -20.49 -15.31
CA GLY A 587 -10.46 -21.27 -14.33
C GLY A 587 -9.72 -21.62 -13.04
N ARG A 588 -8.51 -21.09 -12.83
CA ARG A 588 -7.74 -21.29 -11.60
C ARG A 588 -8.00 -20.20 -10.58
N TYR A 589 -8.60 -20.56 -9.46
CA TYR A 589 -8.77 -19.68 -8.31
C TYR A 589 -7.50 -19.65 -7.46
N THR A 590 -7.00 -18.45 -7.15
CA THR A 590 -5.76 -18.24 -6.36
C THR A 590 -5.97 -17.37 -5.12
N GLY A 591 -7.22 -17.06 -4.76
CA GLY A 591 -7.52 -16.13 -3.68
C GLY A 591 -7.30 -14.67 -4.10
N SER A 592 -7.38 -13.78 -3.12
CA SER A 592 -7.07 -12.36 -3.32
C SER A 592 -6.44 -11.80 -2.08
N ASN A 593 -5.15 -11.50 -2.21
CA ASN A 593 -4.27 -11.21 -1.09
C ASN A 593 -3.63 -9.85 -1.31
N SER A 594 -3.43 -9.14 -0.21
CA SER A 594 -2.65 -7.91 -0.14
C SER A 594 -1.40 -8.08 0.70
N VAL A 595 -1.38 -9.06 1.62
CA VAL A 595 -0.23 -9.40 2.47
C VAL A 595 0.46 -10.65 1.93
N GLU A 596 1.74 -10.54 1.60
CA GLU A 596 2.55 -11.67 1.14
C GLU A 596 3.33 -12.29 2.31
N VAL A 597 4.02 -11.47 3.11
CA VAL A 597 4.86 -11.95 4.22
C VAL A 597 4.80 -10.96 5.37
N ILE A 598 4.80 -11.45 6.61
CA ILE A 598 5.05 -10.64 7.80
C ILE A 598 6.24 -11.21 8.54
N VAL A 599 7.20 -10.35 8.83
CA VAL A 599 8.42 -10.65 9.57
C VAL A 599 8.42 -9.82 10.85
N ASN A 600 8.61 -10.44 12.01
CA ASN A 600 8.62 -9.71 13.28
C ASN A 600 9.93 -8.92 13.49
N LYS A 601 10.02 -8.20 14.61
CA LYS A 601 11.18 -7.37 14.98
C LYS A 601 12.51 -8.12 15.14
N ARG A 602 12.47 -9.46 15.20
CA ARG A 602 13.65 -10.35 15.27
C ARG A 602 14.01 -10.97 13.92
N ASP A 603 13.43 -10.45 12.84
CA ASP A 603 13.59 -10.96 11.47
C ASP A 603 13.07 -12.41 11.28
N LYS A 604 12.16 -12.90 12.15
CA LYS A 604 11.48 -14.19 12.00
C LYS A 604 10.18 -14.02 11.21
N ILE A 605 9.96 -14.87 10.21
CA ILE A 605 8.68 -14.95 9.48
C ILE A 605 7.59 -15.45 10.43
N ILE A 606 6.55 -14.65 10.63
CA ILE A 606 5.36 -14.99 11.43
C ILE A 606 4.14 -15.27 10.58
N TYR A 607 4.14 -14.78 9.34
CA TYR A 607 3.13 -15.08 8.34
C TYR A 607 3.76 -15.14 6.96
N GLN A 608 3.35 -16.12 6.17
CA GLN A 608 3.72 -16.27 4.77
C GLN A 608 2.49 -16.74 4.00
N LEU A 609 2.11 -15.99 2.97
CA LEU A 609 1.02 -16.35 2.07
C LEU A 609 1.33 -17.70 1.41
N LYS A 610 0.44 -18.66 1.61
CA LYS A 610 0.48 -19.95 0.91
C LYS A 610 -0.07 -19.74 -0.50
N LYS A 611 0.80 -19.88 -1.51
CA LYS A 611 0.41 -19.78 -2.92
C LYS A 611 -0.40 -21.02 -3.32
N THR A 612 -1.72 -20.96 -3.19
CA THR A 612 -2.65 -22.01 -3.65
C THR A 612 -3.21 -21.66 -5.02
N SER A 613 -3.31 -22.65 -5.92
CA SER A 613 -3.91 -22.46 -7.24
C SER A 613 -4.78 -23.66 -7.57
N ASN A 614 -6.08 -23.51 -7.32
CA ASN A 614 -7.06 -24.59 -7.46
C ASN A 614 -7.80 -24.42 -8.78
N GLN A 615 -7.83 -25.46 -9.61
CA GLN A 615 -8.65 -25.48 -10.82
C GLN A 615 -10.12 -25.67 -10.41
N THR A 616 -10.90 -24.59 -10.37
CA THR A 616 -12.31 -24.64 -9.93
C THR A 616 -13.29 -24.63 -11.10
N ILE A 617 -12.85 -24.17 -12.27
CA ILE A 617 -13.61 -24.13 -13.51
C ILE A 617 -12.78 -24.84 -14.60
N PRO A 618 -13.37 -25.64 -15.51
CA PRO A 618 -12.65 -26.21 -16.65
C PRO A 618 -11.93 -25.14 -17.49
N SER A 619 -10.66 -25.38 -17.81
CA SER A 619 -9.82 -24.40 -18.50
C SER A 619 -10.36 -23.98 -19.87
N GLN A 620 -10.98 -24.93 -20.58
CA GLN A 620 -11.62 -24.76 -21.88
C GLN A 620 -12.82 -23.80 -21.79
N ALA A 621 -13.70 -23.98 -20.79
CA ALA A 621 -14.87 -23.12 -20.60
C ALA A 621 -14.47 -21.67 -20.25
N ALA A 622 -13.49 -21.51 -19.35
CA ALA A 622 -12.94 -20.20 -18.99
C ALA A 622 -12.27 -19.53 -20.21
N TRP A 623 -11.49 -20.28 -20.98
CA TRP A 623 -10.85 -19.81 -22.21
C TRP A 623 -11.89 -19.36 -23.26
N LEU A 624 -12.95 -20.15 -23.50
CA LEU A 624 -14.02 -19.81 -24.45
C LEU A 624 -14.79 -18.56 -24.01
N THR A 625 -15.03 -18.41 -22.71
CA THR A 625 -15.68 -17.22 -22.15
C THR A 625 -14.79 -15.99 -22.32
N LEU A 626 -13.48 -16.12 -22.07
CA LEU A 626 -12.52 -15.04 -22.24
C LEU A 626 -12.37 -14.64 -23.72
N TYR A 627 -12.36 -15.62 -24.64
CA TYR A 627 -12.42 -15.38 -26.08
C TYR A 627 -13.70 -14.61 -26.47
N ALA A 628 -14.86 -15.00 -25.96
CA ALA A 628 -16.11 -14.29 -26.22
C ALA A 628 -16.11 -12.87 -25.60
N MET A 629 -15.40 -12.65 -24.49
CA MET A 629 -15.18 -11.31 -23.94
C MET A 629 -14.22 -10.46 -24.80
N GLN A 630 -13.23 -11.05 -25.48
CA GLN A 630 -12.45 -10.33 -26.50
C GLN A 630 -13.34 -9.84 -27.64
N GLN A 631 -14.37 -10.61 -28.03
CA GLN A 631 -15.37 -10.17 -29.02
C GLN A 631 -16.17 -8.95 -28.54
N SER A 632 -16.41 -8.80 -27.23
CA SER A 632 -17.05 -7.59 -26.70
C SER A 632 -16.20 -6.33 -26.93
N VAL A 633 -14.87 -6.46 -26.85
CA VAL A 633 -13.89 -5.40 -27.11
C VAL A 633 -13.68 -5.17 -28.61
N GLN A 634 -13.75 -6.22 -29.43
CA GLN A 634 -13.54 -6.10 -30.88
C GLN A 634 -14.75 -5.53 -31.61
N ILE A 635 -15.94 -6.09 -31.38
CA ILE A 635 -17.16 -5.78 -32.15
C ILE A 635 -18.36 -5.38 -31.29
N GLY A 636 -18.26 -5.54 -29.98
CA GLY A 636 -19.39 -5.43 -29.05
C GLY A 636 -19.50 -4.12 -28.29
N THR A 637 -20.04 -4.21 -27.07
CA THR A 637 -20.31 -3.04 -26.22
C THR A 637 -19.07 -2.25 -25.81
N SER A 638 -17.90 -2.88 -25.88
CA SER A 638 -16.62 -2.33 -25.43
C SER A 638 -15.72 -1.89 -26.61
N ARG A 639 -16.28 -1.82 -27.84
CA ARG A 639 -15.53 -1.52 -29.08
C ARG A 639 -14.66 -0.28 -29.04
N ARG A 640 -15.01 0.70 -28.20
CA ARG A 640 -14.22 1.92 -28.01
C ARG A 640 -12.82 1.60 -27.47
N LEU A 641 -12.72 0.63 -26.56
CA LEU A 641 -11.44 0.16 -26.04
C LEU A 641 -10.65 -0.56 -27.13
N GLY A 642 -11.31 -1.43 -27.90
CA GLY A 642 -10.67 -2.18 -28.98
C GLY A 642 -10.07 -1.30 -30.07
N LYS A 643 -10.73 -0.18 -30.44
CA LYS A 643 -10.22 0.76 -31.44
C LYS A 643 -8.84 1.34 -31.12
N GLU A 644 -8.51 1.47 -29.85
CA GLU A 644 -7.27 2.10 -29.38
C GLU A 644 -6.20 1.07 -29.03
N PHE A 645 -6.61 -0.09 -28.52
CA PHE A 645 -5.72 -1.17 -28.10
C PHE A 645 -5.83 -2.41 -29.02
N GLN A 646 -5.96 -2.19 -30.33
CA GLN A 646 -6.29 -3.23 -31.32
C GLN A 646 -5.35 -4.44 -31.26
N ASN A 647 -4.06 -4.19 -31.05
CA ASN A 647 -3.02 -5.23 -31.06
C ASN A 647 -2.91 -6.03 -29.75
N LEU A 648 -3.57 -5.57 -28.69
CA LEU A 648 -3.43 -6.17 -27.35
C LEU A 648 -4.45 -7.28 -27.08
N LYS A 649 -5.45 -7.46 -27.96
CA LYS A 649 -6.49 -8.48 -27.83
C LYS A 649 -7.15 -8.47 -26.44
N LEU A 650 -7.38 -7.29 -25.87
CA LEU A 650 -7.98 -7.14 -24.54
C LEU A 650 -9.36 -7.81 -24.48
N ALA A 651 -9.70 -8.36 -23.32
CA ALA A 651 -11.05 -8.83 -23.03
C ALA A 651 -11.77 -7.84 -22.11
N GLY A 652 -13.09 -7.77 -22.18
CA GLY A 652 -13.82 -6.92 -21.24
C GLY A 652 -15.33 -7.07 -21.29
N LYS A 653 -15.98 -6.56 -20.25
CA LYS A 653 -17.44 -6.59 -20.13
C LYS A 653 -17.96 -5.29 -19.53
N THR A 654 -18.99 -4.74 -20.18
CA THR A 654 -19.76 -3.59 -19.67
C THR A 654 -20.84 -4.04 -18.70
N GLY A 655 -21.06 -3.25 -17.65
CA GLY A 655 -22.18 -3.38 -16.73
C GLY A 655 -22.90 -2.06 -16.53
N THR A 656 -24.22 -2.14 -16.45
CA THR A 656 -25.10 -1.01 -16.15
C THR A 656 -26.22 -1.54 -15.29
N SER A 657 -26.49 -0.89 -14.16
CA SER A 657 -27.66 -1.21 -13.32
C SER A 657 -28.91 -0.47 -13.79
N SER A 658 -30.07 -0.83 -13.22
CA SER A 658 -31.35 -0.21 -13.54
C SER A 658 -31.31 1.32 -13.37
N ASN A 659 -32.00 2.05 -14.24
CA ASN A 659 -32.03 3.52 -14.25
C ASN A 659 -30.65 4.19 -14.32
N ASN A 660 -29.62 3.48 -14.83
CA ASN A 660 -28.24 3.97 -14.91
C ASN A 660 -27.68 4.47 -13.56
N ARG A 661 -28.02 3.79 -12.45
CA ARG A 661 -27.48 4.12 -11.13
C ARG A 661 -25.98 3.85 -11.05
N ASP A 662 -25.55 2.73 -11.63
CA ASP A 662 -24.18 2.25 -11.60
C ASP A 662 -23.64 2.05 -13.00
N SER A 663 -22.45 2.59 -13.24
CA SER A 663 -21.63 2.32 -14.41
C SER A 663 -20.53 1.36 -13.99
N TRP A 664 -20.35 0.27 -14.73
CA TRP A 664 -19.33 -0.71 -14.45
C TRP A 664 -18.56 -1.12 -15.69
N PHE A 665 -17.29 -1.44 -15.50
CA PHE A 665 -16.49 -2.06 -16.53
C PHE A 665 -15.43 -2.97 -15.92
N VAL A 666 -15.25 -4.14 -16.52
CA VAL A 666 -14.07 -4.98 -16.30
C VAL A 666 -13.28 -5.07 -17.59
N GLY A 667 -11.99 -4.77 -17.51
CA GLY A 667 -11.02 -4.96 -18.58
C GLY A 667 -9.95 -5.95 -18.14
N ILE A 668 -9.50 -6.80 -19.06
CA ILE A 668 -8.49 -7.83 -18.82
C ILE A 668 -7.41 -7.69 -19.89
N ASP A 669 -6.17 -7.50 -19.44
CA ASP A 669 -4.96 -7.53 -20.27
C ASP A 669 -4.15 -8.80 -19.94
N GLY A 670 -2.94 -8.94 -20.51
CA GLY A 670 -2.09 -10.11 -20.28
C GLY A 670 -1.70 -10.39 -18.82
N HIS A 671 -1.79 -9.41 -17.93
CA HIS A 671 -1.32 -9.52 -16.54
C HIS A 671 -2.38 -9.16 -15.49
N ASN A 672 -3.39 -8.38 -15.84
CA ASN A 672 -4.26 -7.68 -14.89
C ASN A 672 -5.73 -7.86 -15.23
N VAL A 673 -6.52 -8.01 -14.18
CA VAL A 673 -7.96 -7.77 -14.18
C VAL A 673 -8.20 -6.41 -13.54
N VAL A 674 -8.74 -5.48 -14.32
CA VAL A 674 -9.03 -4.10 -13.90
C VAL A 674 -10.54 -3.92 -13.84
N LEU A 675 -11.07 -3.68 -12.65
CA LEU A 675 -12.49 -3.49 -12.44
C LEU A 675 -12.76 -2.09 -11.92
N ALA A 676 -13.58 -1.33 -12.67
CA ALA A 676 -13.95 0.04 -12.36
C ALA A 676 -15.47 0.16 -12.12
N TRP A 677 -15.83 1.01 -11.16
CA TRP A 677 -17.19 1.41 -10.84
C TRP A 677 -17.30 2.93 -10.79
N ALA A 678 -18.45 3.46 -11.21
CA ALA A 678 -18.82 4.85 -11.00
C ALA A 678 -20.32 4.98 -10.75
N GLY A 679 -20.70 5.78 -9.74
CA GLY A 679 -22.09 5.93 -9.31
C GLY A 679 -22.25 6.96 -8.20
N LEU A 680 -23.46 7.11 -7.67
CA LEU A 680 -23.76 8.02 -6.55
C LEU A 680 -23.97 7.24 -5.25
N ASP A 681 -23.47 7.80 -4.14
CA ASP A 681 -23.62 7.17 -2.82
C ASP A 681 -25.06 6.94 -2.41
N ASN A 682 -25.93 7.89 -2.73
CA ASN A 682 -27.37 7.85 -2.44
C ASN A 682 -28.19 6.94 -3.39
N ASN A 683 -27.55 6.11 -4.22
CA ASN A 683 -28.19 5.21 -5.19
C ASN A 683 -29.11 5.88 -6.22
N GLN A 684 -29.03 7.20 -6.39
CA GLN A 684 -29.76 7.92 -7.44
C GLN A 684 -29.13 7.66 -8.82
N PRO A 685 -29.88 7.86 -9.93
CA PRO A 685 -29.33 7.76 -11.28
C PRO A 685 -28.04 8.58 -11.43
N SER A 686 -26.96 7.98 -11.92
CA SER A 686 -25.64 8.63 -11.98
C SER A 686 -25.56 9.74 -13.04
N GLY A 687 -26.48 9.75 -14.01
CA GLY A 687 -26.39 10.58 -15.21
C GLY A 687 -25.37 10.07 -16.23
N LEU A 688 -24.66 8.98 -15.93
CA LEU A 688 -23.82 8.28 -16.89
C LEU A 688 -24.70 7.40 -17.78
N TRP A 689 -24.42 7.39 -19.08
CA TRP A 689 -25.08 6.46 -19.99
C TRP A 689 -24.25 5.18 -20.14
N GLY A 690 -24.84 4.05 -19.78
CA GLY A 690 -24.19 2.74 -19.86
C GLY A 690 -22.90 2.64 -19.03
N ALA A 691 -21.92 1.92 -19.55
CA ALA A 691 -20.61 1.71 -18.93
C ALA A 691 -19.62 2.88 -19.17
N ASN A 692 -20.05 4.02 -19.74
CA ASN A 692 -19.12 5.05 -20.22
C ASN A 692 -18.20 5.62 -19.14
N GLY A 693 -18.67 5.81 -17.90
CA GLY A 693 -17.82 6.32 -16.83
C GLY A 693 -16.69 5.34 -16.52
N SER A 694 -17.05 4.11 -16.17
CA SER A 694 -16.08 3.09 -15.74
C SER A 694 -15.19 2.58 -16.88
N LEU A 695 -15.72 2.48 -18.10
CA LEU A 695 -14.92 2.14 -19.28
C LEU A 695 -13.83 3.18 -19.52
N LEU A 696 -14.14 4.48 -19.38
CA LEU A 696 -13.14 5.54 -19.54
C LEU A 696 -12.08 5.51 -18.45
N ILE A 697 -12.44 5.16 -17.20
CA ILE A 697 -11.47 4.98 -16.12
C ILE A 697 -10.51 3.84 -16.48
N THR A 698 -11.02 2.66 -16.85
CA THR A 698 -10.18 1.51 -17.24
C THR A 698 -9.33 1.82 -18.48
N LYS A 699 -9.88 2.53 -19.46
CA LYS A 699 -9.15 3.00 -20.65
C LYS A 699 -7.95 3.88 -20.23
N ALA A 700 -8.18 4.87 -19.38
CA ALA A 700 -7.14 5.75 -18.87
C ALA A 700 -6.09 5.00 -18.04
N PHE A 701 -6.49 3.98 -17.28
CA PHE A 701 -5.55 3.12 -16.57
C PHE A 701 -4.62 2.39 -17.55
N PHE A 702 -5.16 1.76 -18.60
CA PHE A 702 -4.36 1.08 -19.61
C PHE A 702 -3.45 2.02 -20.40
N GLU A 703 -3.87 3.25 -20.67
CA GLU A 703 -3.01 4.29 -21.28
C GLU A 703 -1.82 4.67 -20.38
N ILE A 704 -2.07 4.84 -19.08
CA ILE A 704 -1.06 5.37 -18.13
C ILE A 704 -0.13 4.26 -17.64
N ASN A 705 -0.68 3.11 -17.28
CA ASN A 705 0.08 1.97 -16.75
C ASN A 705 0.81 1.21 -17.87
N GLY A 706 0.31 1.27 -19.09
CA GLY A 706 0.62 0.33 -20.15
C GLY A 706 -0.21 -0.95 -19.99
N ALA A 707 -0.86 -1.37 -21.08
CA ALA A 707 -1.55 -2.64 -21.16
C ALA A 707 -0.69 -3.67 -21.92
N SER A 708 -0.77 -4.91 -21.47
CA SER A 708 -0.06 -6.05 -22.04
C SER A 708 -0.96 -6.86 -22.97
N ILE A 709 -0.35 -7.51 -23.97
CA ILE A 709 -1.09 -8.38 -24.87
C ILE A 709 -1.71 -9.56 -24.10
N LEU A 710 -3.02 -9.73 -24.22
CA LEU A 710 -3.72 -10.88 -23.69
C LEU A 710 -3.57 -12.07 -24.65
N SER A 711 -2.45 -12.78 -24.52
CA SER A 711 -2.19 -14.01 -25.25
C SER A 711 -2.82 -15.20 -24.52
N LEU A 712 -3.93 -15.69 -25.04
CA LEU A 712 -4.64 -16.84 -24.47
C LEU A 712 -3.93 -18.14 -24.87
N SER A 713 -3.17 -18.72 -23.93
CA SER A 713 -2.63 -20.07 -24.11
C SER A 713 -3.79 -21.04 -24.30
N ARG A 714 -3.85 -21.67 -25.48
CA ARG A 714 -4.96 -22.54 -25.86
C ARG A 714 -4.87 -23.85 -25.06
N PRO A 715 -5.87 -24.21 -24.24
CA PRO A 715 -5.90 -25.50 -23.58
C PRO A 715 -5.99 -26.65 -24.60
N PRO A 716 -5.68 -27.89 -24.18
CA PRO A 716 -6.03 -29.08 -24.94
C PRO A 716 -7.51 -29.05 -25.34
N ASP A 717 -7.86 -29.74 -26.43
CA ASP A 717 -9.24 -29.96 -26.87
C ASP A 717 -9.97 -28.71 -27.41
N ILE A 718 -9.29 -27.57 -27.51
CA ILE A 718 -9.82 -26.39 -28.21
C ILE A 718 -9.36 -26.41 -29.67
N HIS A 719 -10.32 -26.51 -30.58
CA HIS A 719 -10.11 -26.51 -32.03
C HIS A 719 -10.78 -25.32 -32.69
N MET A 720 -10.17 -24.75 -33.73
CA MET A 720 -10.80 -23.70 -34.54
C MET A 720 -11.59 -24.34 -35.67
N ASN A 721 -12.87 -24.04 -35.77
CA ASN A 721 -13.74 -24.57 -36.82
C ASN A 721 -14.42 -23.44 -37.59
N ALA A 722 -14.58 -23.62 -38.91
CA ALA A 722 -15.29 -22.69 -39.76
C ALA A 722 -16.81 -22.81 -39.54
N VAL A 723 -17.50 -21.68 -39.53
CA VAL A 723 -18.94 -21.57 -39.32
C VAL A 723 -19.56 -20.71 -40.44
N ASN A 724 -20.65 -21.19 -41.04
CA ASN A 724 -21.37 -20.48 -42.11
C ASN A 724 -22.33 -19.40 -41.56
N THR A 725 -23.10 -18.75 -42.44
CA THR A 725 -24.10 -17.73 -42.04
C THR A 725 -25.23 -18.28 -41.18
N ASN A 726 -25.57 -19.55 -41.37
CA ASN A 726 -26.60 -20.28 -40.63
C ASN A 726 -26.13 -20.77 -39.26
N GLY A 727 -24.84 -20.58 -38.92
CA GLY A 727 -24.26 -21.06 -37.66
C GLY A 727 -23.82 -22.52 -37.66
N GLU A 728 -23.90 -23.18 -38.80
CA GLU A 728 -23.48 -24.57 -38.97
C GLU A 728 -21.98 -24.64 -39.22
N TYR A 729 -21.36 -25.73 -38.80
CA TYR A 729 -19.96 -25.98 -39.07
C TYR A 729 -19.75 -26.33 -40.53
N VAL A 730 -18.73 -25.73 -41.15
CA VAL A 730 -18.36 -26.02 -42.54
C VAL A 730 -17.37 -27.17 -42.54
N CYS A 731 -17.87 -28.36 -42.90
CA CYS A 731 -17.12 -29.61 -42.85
C CYS A 731 -16.54 -30.07 -44.19
N VAL A 732 -17.11 -29.60 -45.31
CA VAL A 732 -16.63 -29.89 -46.67
C VAL A 732 -16.09 -28.61 -47.29
N LYS A 733 -14.85 -28.64 -47.79
CA LYS A 733 -14.24 -27.50 -48.51
C LYS A 733 -14.99 -27.28 -49.84
N GLY A 734 -15.56 -26.09 -50.03
CA GLY A 734 -16.09 -25.63 -51.33
C GLY A 734 -17.62 -25.60 -51.48
N THR A 735 -18.40 -26.14 -50.53
CA THR A 735 -19.87 -26.24 -50.67
C THR A 735 -20.67 -25.23 -49.86
N SER A 736 -20.02 -24.41 -49.01
CA SER A 736 -20.70 -23.43 -48.15
C SER A 736 -19.85 -22.20 -47.88
N SER A 737 -20.48 -21.02 -47.83
CA SER A 737 -19.79 -19.76 -47.53
C SER A 737 -19.34 -19.70 -46.06
N VAL A 738 -18.04 -19.55 -45.83
CA VAL A 738 -17.47 -19.39 -44.49
C VAL A 738 -17.74 -17.95 -44.00
N LYS A 739 -18.47 -17.81 -42.90
CA LYS A 739 -18.71 -16.50 -42.26
C LYS A 739 -17.59 -16.13 -41.29
N ARG A 740 -17.17 -17.08 -40.44
CA ARG A 740 -16.09 -16.88 -39.45
C ARG A 740 -15.55 -18.20 -38.92
N TYR A 741 -14.41 -18.14 -38.26
CA TYR A 741 -13.88 -19.24 -37.46
C TYR A 741 -14.24 -19.04 -35.99
N LEU A 742 -14.70 -20.09 -35.31
CA LEU A 742 -14.97 -20.10 -33.88
C LEU A 742 -14.22 -21.23 -33.19
N PRO A 743 -13.68 -21.00 -31.99
CA PRO A 743 -13.11 -22.06 -31.18
C PRO A 743 -14.20 -22.96 -30.58
N VAL A 744 -13.91 -24.24 -30.49
CA VAL A 744 -14.81 -25.30 -30.04
C VAL A 744 -14.06 -26.20 -29.08
N TRP A 745 -14.69 -26.56 -27.96
CA TRP A 745 -14.20 -27.58 -27.05
C TRP A 745 -14.74 -28.95 -27.47
N LEU A 746 -13.83 -29.86 -27.86
CA LEU A 746 -14.14 -31.22 -28.30
C LEU A 746 -13.38 -32.24 -27.46
N THR A 747 -14.09 -32.99 -26.63
CA THR A 747 -13.46 -34.02 -25.79
C THR A 747 -13.03 -35.25 -26.60
N GLN A 748 -13.73 -35.57 -27.71
CA GLN A 748 -13.41 -36.67 -28.63
C GLN A 748 -13.97 -36.38 -30.05
N GLY A 749 -13.26 -36.82 -31.10
CA GLY A 749 -13.73 -36.77 -32.50
C GLY A 749 -13.58 -35.42 -33.20
N ASN A 750 -13.97 -35.35 -34.48
CA ASN A 750 -14.12 -34.10 -35.22
C ASN A 750 -15.55 -33.56 -35.04
N VAL A 751 -15.70 -32.23 -34.96
CA VAL A 751 -17.01 -31.55 -35.06
C VAL A 751 -17.84 -32.10 -36.23
N CYS A 752 -17.17 -32.43 -37.33
CA CYS A 752 -17.77 -32.92 -38.56
C CYS A 752 -18.25 -34.36 -38.52
N ASP A 753 -17.78 -35.15 -37.55
CA ASP A 753 -18.25 -36.51 -37.31
C ASP A 753 -19.43 -36.51 -36.30
N SER A 754 -19.60 -35.41 -35.55
CA SER A 754 -20.70 -35.20 -34.63
C SER A 754 -21.79 -34.33 -35.28
N GLU A 755 -22.70 -34.94 -36.06
CA GLU A 755 -23.87 -34.26 -36.66
C GLU A 755 -24.89 -33.68 -35.66
N LYS A 756 -24.51 -33.40 -34.40
CA LYS A 756 -25.41 -32.72 -33.45
C LYS A 756 -25.51 -31.25 -33.81
N GLN A 757 -26.44 -30.95 -34.72
CA GLN A 757 -26.96 -29.60 -34.92
C GLN A 757 -27.55 -29.13 -33.58
N LEU A 758 -27.01 -28.05 -33.02
CA LEU A 758 -27.50 -27.49 -31.77
C LEU A 758 -28.73 -26.63 -32.07
N TYR A 759 -29.89 -27.10 -31.63
CA TYR A 759 -31.16 -26.38 -31.78
C TYR A 759 -31.13 -25.04 -31.01
N PRO A 760 -31.91 -24.04 -31.46
CA PRO A 760 -32.03 -22.78 -30.74
C PRO A 760 -32.50 -22.99 -29.30
N VAL A 761 -31.78 -22.38 -28.36
CA VAL A 761 -32.15 -22.38 -26.94
C VAL A 761 -33.35 -21.46 -26.74
N SER A 762 -34.49 -22.02 -26.33
CA SER A 762 -35.76 -21.32 -26.04
C SER A 762 -36.39 -21.83 -24.75
N VAL A 763 -37.03 -20.93 -24.00
CA VAL A 763 -37.71 -21.22 -22.73
C VAL A 763 -39.15 -20.70 -22.71
N ASN A 764 -39.85 -20.73 -23.86
CA ASN A 764 -41.30 -20.47 -23.91
C ASN A 764 -42.17 -21.54 -23.18
N LYS A 765 -41.60 -22.25 -22.20
CA LYS A 765 -42.28 -23.19 -21.31
C LYS A 765 -42.27 -22.63 -19.88
N PRO A 766 -43.31 -22.89 -19.07
CA PRO A 766 -43.44 -22.34 -17.71
C PRO A 766 -42.23 -22.68 -16.83
N TYR A 767 -41.73 -21.68 -16.11
CA TYR A 767 -40.70 -21.86 -15.09
C TYR A 767 -41.32 -22.57 -13.89
N THR A 768 -40.94 -23.82 -13.64
CA THR A 768 -41.11 -24.41 -12.31
C THR A 768 -39.72 -24.72 -11.75
N PRO A 769 -39.44 -24.44 -10.47
CA PRO A 769 -38.17 -24.80 -9.84
C PRO A 769 -37.81 -26.29 -9.97
N GLN A 770 -38.80 -27.16 -10.22
CA GLN A 770 -38.67 -28.60 -10.37
C GLN A 770 -38.45 -29.07 -11.83
N SER A 771 -38.73 -28.26 -12.86
CA SER A 771 -38.77 -28.74 -14.25
C SER A 771 -37.43 -28.68 -15.01
N LEU A 772 -36.30 -28.47 -14.34
CA LEU A 772 -34.97 -28.46 -15.00
C LEU A 772 -33.93 -29.37 -14.32
N ASP A 773 -34.20 -29.91 -13.13
CA ASP A 773 -33.37 -30.96 -12.53
C ASP A 773 -33.50 -32.31 -13.26
N SER A 774 -34.37 -32.40 -14.28
CA SER A 774 -34.55 -33.61 -15.12
C SER A 774 -33.85 -33.55 -16.48
N LEU A 775 -33.08 -32.48 -16.76
CA LEU A 775 -32.29 -32.32 -17.99
C LEU A 775 -30.77 -32.27 -17.74
N PHE A 776 -30.37 -32.49 -16.50
CA PHE A 776 -29.01 -32.76 -16.02
C PHE A 776 -29.05 -33.98 -15.10
#